data_AF-M1PR59-F1
#
_entry.id   AF-M1PR59-F1
#
_cell.length_a   1.000
_cell.length_b   1.000
_cell.length_c   1.000
_cell.angle_alpha   90.00
_cell.angle_beta   90.00
_cell.angle_gamma   90.00
#
_symmetry.space_group_name_H-M   'P 1'
#
loop_
_entity.id
_entity.type
_entity.pdbx_description
1 polymer ?
#
loop_
_entity_poly.entity_id
_entity_poly.type
_entity_poly.pdbx_seq_one_letter_code
_entity_poly.pdbx_strand_id
1 'polypeptide(L)'
;MASALFRSGDTRGRLRENSIARSCTLEADENDEIQEARDGADIIDLTSEILSTHPNSFSHTAAFQSQPHQFQVGDILEIRGTMLGQYPVHFIKVTGISYTSTQVQMLEGLPFIRTRNMKGQLPKKHNEVCMMLHSRQQPQPFLHDQPILANVKADLVVRRRAIIITNAIYPEFAARRILQSSTEHSSGQLSQSEEDATLVCRWKWIIQFVDSNRKTRVDEESIERINLEEVLQSQFIVSEQTLRNRWRGGRHRGGSWLYNNHSVIRCDNGLSNRFVESFRHRGQKYTLFDAFSGARGVSRGAQSAGFKVTHAVDKEPAVWDTYSINFPETCLYKMSIDQFIQEVRDLPLRPDVLHMSPPCQYFSPAHTRSCAHDEENTDAILCCHELVRKLRPRLITLEETFGLKFEQHQDYFHSLVGDLTHHGYSVRWRIVELCTWGSAQTRKRLVILAAGPGERLPPFPPATHSKNLEDSLLPYNTIGKALSRIRPDDDLHDLAAVSHFTPPRPRLEFDTQIGTILTSPGNIYYPDGNRSYTLREHACLQGFPISHQFRGTKTSIKRQIGNAFPPNTVKVLYKHLEKWLLKQDGVADYSPPSTQLFTIDGEPAGVVNDSSSSAVLIRDSDVAEARLSSLSSTIDHSCILIDLT
;
A
#
# COMPACT_ATOMS: atom_id res chain seq x y z
N MET A 1 -40.44 30.57 -51.46
CA MET A 1 -40.36 31.79 -52.29
C MET A 1 -40.11 32.99 -51.36
N ALA A 2 -39.16 33.86 -51.75
CA ALA A 2 -38.92 35.27 -51.33
C ALA A 2 -38.83 35.58 -49.82
N SER A 3 -37.64 35.93 -49.27
CA SER A 3 -37.06 37.30 -49.15
C SER A 3 -37.82 38.20 -48.16
N ALA A 4 -37.27 38.89 -47.15
CA ALA A 4 -35.92 39.12 -46.60
C ALA A 4 -36.10 39.84 -45.23
N LEU A 5 -35.10 39.82 -44.33
CA LEU A 5 -34.60 40.96 -43.51
C LEU A 5 -33.65 40.51 -42.37
N PHE A 6 -32.36 40.83 -42.56
CA PHE A 6 -31.33 41.33 -41.62
C PHE A 6 -31.35 41.02 -40.10
N ARG A 7 -30.22 40.48 -39.59
CA ARG A 7 -29.25 41.07 -38.60
C ARG A 7 -28.37 39.97 -37.99
N SER A 8 -27.09 39.85 -38.37
CA SER A 8 -25.88 40.38 -37.70
C SER A 8 -25.50 39.66 -36.38
N GLY A 9 -24.35 38.95 -36.38
CA GLY A 9 -23.77 38.38 -35.15
C GLY A 9 -22.62 37.39 -35.37
N ASP A 10 -21.53 37.87 -35.98
CA ASP A 10 -20.12 37.43 -35.90
C ASP A 10 -19.77 35.97 -35.51
N THR A 11 -19.48 35.16 -36.53
CA THR A 11 -18.65 33.95 -36.43
C THR A 11 -17.22 34.27 -36.84
N ARG A 12 -16.28 34.25 -35.89
CA ARG A 12 -14.85 34.09 -36.19
C ARG A 12 -14.35 32.78 -35.60
N GLY A 13 -14.25 31.79 -36.49
CA GLY A 13 -13.38 30.65 -36.28
C GLY A 13 -11.95 31.13 -36.11
N ARG A 14 -11.27 30.62 -35.08
CA ARG A 14 -9.81 30.69 -34.98
C ARG A 14 -9.27 29.29 -35.20
N LEU A 15 -8.57 29.17 -36.33
CA LEU A 15 -7.63 28.12 -36.66
C LEU A 15 -6.65 27.92 -35.50
N ARG A 16 -6.38 26.66 -35.16
CA ARG A 16 -5.28 26.27 -34.27
C ARG A 16 -3.96 26.68 -34.92
N GLU A 17 -3.34 27.72 -34.38
CA GLU A 17 -1.93 28.02 -34.62
C GLU A 17 -1.06 27.30 -33.59
N ASN A 18 0.08 26.79 -34.06
CA ASN A 18 1.13 26.17 -33.26
C ASN A 18 1.70 27.19 -32.27
N SER A 19 1.41 27.04 -30.98
CA SER A 19 2.04 27.85 -29.93
C SER A 19 3.37 27.26 -29.50
N ILE A 20 4.42 27.99 -29.87
CA ILE A 20 5.82 27.79 -29.48
C ILE A 20 5.94 27.89 -27.96
N ALA A 21 6.54 26.87 -27.36
CA ALA A 21 6.89 26.82 -25.94
C ALA A 21 7.83 27.97 -25.57
N ARG A 22 7.52 28.65 -24.45
CA ARG A 22 8.50 29.38 -23.64
C ARG A 22 8.34 28.95 -22.20
N SER A 23 9.43 28.39 -21.65
CA SER A 23 9.60 28.15 -20.22
C SER A 23 9.76 29.49 -19.51
N CYS A 24 8.96 29.76 -18.49
CA CYS A 24 9.22 30.88 -17.59
C CYS A 24 9.92 30.38 -16.32
N THR A 25 11.23 30.62 -16.33
CA THR A 25 12.12 30.78 -15.19
C THR A 25 11.53 31.80 -14.20
N LEU A 26 11.62 31.54 -12.90
CA LEU A 26 11.43 32.58 -11.89
C LEU A 26 12.81 33.00 -11.36
N GLU A 27 13.12 34.28 -11.54
CA GLU A 27 14.15 34.99 -10.80
C GLU A 27 13.70 35.13 -9.33
N ALA A 28 14.68 35.05 -8.44
CA ALA A 28 14.49 35.11 -7.01
C ALA A 28 14.34 36.57 -6.57
N ASP A 29 13.25 36.86 -5.84
CA ASP A 29 13.23 38.00 -4.94
C ASP A 29 13.43 37.52 -3.51
N GLU A 30 14.36 38.18 -2.85
CA GLU A 30 14.77 37.98 -1.46
C GLU A 30 13.71 38.56 -0.50
N ASN A 31 13.54 37.86 0.63
CA ASN A 31 12.60 38.11 1.74
C ASN A 31 11.21 37.51 1.57
N ASP A 32 11.08 36.27 2.01
CA ASP A 32 9.86 35.83 2.70
C ASP A 32 10.24 34.84 3.81
N GLU A 33 10.03 35.26 5.05
CA GLU A 33 10.11 34.41 6.22
C GLU A 33 9.11 33.27 6.08
N ILE A 34 9.60 32.03 6.05
CA ILE A 34 8.76 30.83 6.05
C ILE A 34 8.11 30.73 7.42
N GLN A 35 6.85 31.15 7.49
CA GLN A 35 5.98 30.93 8.63
C GLN A 35 5.77 29.40 8.76
N GLU A 36 6.18 28.83 9.89
CA GLU A 36 6.01 27.42 10.21
C GLU A 36 4.55 27.01 10.02
N ALA A 37 4.31 26.14 9.04
CA ALA A 37 3.00 25.56 8.78
C ALA A 37 2.58 24.74 10.00
N ARG A 38 1.59 25.26 10.74
CA ARG A 38 0.93 24.56 11.84
C ARG A 38 0.36 23.25 11.32
N ASP A 39 0.64 22.17 12.05
CA ASP A 39 0.06 20.84 11.87
C ASP A 39 -1.48 20.92 11.85
N GLY A 40 -2.06 20.95 10.65
CA GLY A 40 -3.50 20.91 10.39
C GLY A 40 -4.01 19.48 10.22
N ALA A 41 -3.58 18.55 11.07
CA ALA A 41 -4.23 17.25 11.20
C ALA A 41 -5.31 17.40 12.27
N ASP A 42 -6.57 17.35 11.85
CA ASP A 42 -7.70 17.44 12.76
C ASP A 42 -7.56 16.48 13.95
N ILE A 43 -7.81 17.09 15.09
CA ILE A 43 -7.62 16.61 16.44
C ILE A 43 -8.72 15.61 16.76
N ILE A 44 -8.34 14.39 17.13
CA ILE A 44 -9.26 13.43 17.75
C ILE A 44 -8.92 13.41 19.25
N ASP A 45 -9.54 14.30 20.02
CA ASP A 45 -9.62 14.18 21.48
C ASP A 45 -10.76 13.21 21.81
N LEU A 46 -10.43 11.92 22.02
CA LEU A 46 -11.37 10.90 22.48
C LEU A 46 -11.47 10.82 24.00
N THR A 47 -11.17 11.91 24.72
CA THR A 47 -11.22 11.94 26.18
C THR A 47 -12.19 12.95 26.79
N SER A 48 -12.93 13.76 26.01
CA SER A 48 -13.73 14.84 26.62
C SER A 48 -15.15 15.15 26.09
N GLU A 49 -15.71 14.50 25.08
CA GLU A 49 -17.11 14.78 24.65
C GLU A 49 -17.99 13.53 24.49
N ILE A 50 -18.66 13.14 25.58
CA ILE A 50 -19.79 12.18 25.59
C ILE A 50 -21.15 12.88 25.76
N LEU A 51 -21.22 14.22 25.76
CA LEU A 51 -22.48 14.94 25.90
C LEU A 51 -22.53 16.19 25.00
N SER A 52 -22.90 16.03 23.74
CA SER A 52 -23.45 17.13 22.95
C SER A 52 -24.60 16.64 22.07
N THR A 53 -25.83 16.86 22.56
CA THR A 53 -27.05 16.73 21.77
C THR A 53 -27.35 18.06 21.09
N HIS A 54 -27.25 18.11 19.75
CA HIS A 54 -27.88 19.18 18.97
C HIS A 54 -29.09 18.63 18.21
N PRO A 55 -30.26 19.29 18.31
CA PRO A 55 -31.48 18.85 17.66
C PRO A 55 -31.51 19.40 16.24
N ASN A 56 -31.61 18.52 15.24
CA ASN A 56 -32.26 18.90 13.99
C ASN A 56 -33.22 17.78 13.58
N SER A 57 -34.47 18.22 13.47
CA SER A 57 -35.71 17.47 13.38
C SER A 57 -35.87 16.74 12.05
N PHE A 58 -36.11 15.43 12.12
CA PHE A 58 -37.04 14.77 11.22
C PHE A 58 -38.08 14.05 12.07
N SER A 59 -39.27 14.64 12.12
CA SER A 59 -40.45 14.12 12.80
C SER A 59 -41.11 13.06 11.91
N HIS A 60 -41.02 11.79 12.31
CA HIS A 60 -42.09 10.84 12.09
C HIS A 60 -42.40 10.14 13.40
N THR A 61 -43.51 10.57 14.01
CA THR A 61 -44.14 10.01 15.20
C THR A 61 -44.74 8.66 14.85
N ALA A 62 -44.13 7.59 15.36
CA ALA A 62 -44.82 6.36 15.71
C ALA A 62 -44.29 5.95 17.08
N ALA A 63 -45.04 6.28 18.13
CA ALA A 63 -44.75 5.87 19.49
C ALA A 63 -44.88 4.34 19.56
N PHE A 64 -43.74 3.65 19.60
CA PHE A 64 -43.72 2.24 19.95
C PHE A 64 -43.78 2.14 21.47
N GLN A 65 -44.93 1.73 22.01
CA GLN A 65 -45.00 1.14 23.35
C GLN A 65 -44.21 -0.18 23.30
N SER A 66 -42.91 -0.14 23.62
CA SER A 66 -42.13 -1.36 23.81
C SER A 66 -42.35 -1.88 25.23
N GLN A 67 -42.88 -3.10 25.32
CA GLN A 67 -42.77 -3.94 26.52
C GLN A 67 -41.29 -4.05 26.98
N PRO A 68 -41.02 -4.32 28.26
CA PRO A 68 -39.66 -4.42 28.79
C PRO A 68 -39.01 -5.73 28.34
N HIS A 69 -38.63 -5.82 27.07
CA HIS A 69 -37.85 -6.94 26.57
C HIS A 69 -36.39 -6.74 26.96
N GLN A 70 -35.97 -7.46 27.99
CA GLN A 70 -34.61 -7.56 28.47
C GLN A 70 -33.66 -7.83 27.29
N PHE A 71 -32.73 -6.90 27.03
CA PHE A 71 -31.66 -7.08 26.05
C PHE A 71 -30.73 -8.22 26.48
N GLN A 72 -30.17 -8.94 25.51
CA GLN A 72 -29.24 -10.04 25.75
C GLN A 72 -27.91 -9.79 25.06
N VAL A 73 -26.84 -10.36 25.62
CA VAL A 73 -25.52 -10.39 24.97
C VAL A 73 -25.64 -11.16 23.65
N GLY A 74 -25.14 -10.57 22.57
CA GLY A 74 -25.26 -11.09 21.21
C GLY A 74 -26.35 -10.44 20.36
N ASP A 75 -27.30 -9.71 20.98
CA ASP A 75 -28.33 -8.97 20.23
C ASP A 75 -27.69 -7.95 19.28
N ILE A 76 -28.25 -7.82 18.07
CA ILE A 76 -27.93 -6.72 17.15
C ILE A 76 -29.01 -5.66 17.27
N LEU A 77 -28.62 -4.46 17.65
CA LEU A 77 -29.53 -3.37 17.94
C LEU A 77 -29.29 -2.22 16.98
N GLU A 78 -30.36 -1.70 16.39
CA GLU A 78 -30.37 -0.40 15.69
C GLU A 78 -30.49 0.70 16.73
N ILE A 79 -29.62 1.71 16.63
CA ILE A 79 -29.50 2.80 17.61
C ILE A 79 -29.49 4.16 16.92
N ARG A 80 -29.76 5.21 17.70
CA ARG A 80 -29.78 6.61 17.21
C ARG A 80 -28.85 7.50 18.03
N GLY A 81 -28.30 8.52 17.38
CA GLY A 81 -27.56 9.59 18.05
C GLY A 81 -26.23 9.18 18.68
N THR A 82 -25.68 8.02 18.33
CA THR A 82 -24.36 7.56 18.81
C THR A 82 -23.30 7.81 17.75
N MET A 83 -22.19 8.42 18.16
CA MET A 83 -21.05 8.75 17.31
C MET A 83 -19.80 8.04 17.83
N LEU A 84 -18.93 7.62 16.93
CA LEU A 84 -17.58 7.14 17.23
C LEU A 84 -16.59 8.00 16.44
N GLY A 85 -16.02 9.00 17.11
CA GLY A 85 -15.35 10.12 16.45
C GLY A 85 -16.34 10.89 15.55
N GLN A 86 -15.96 11.17 14.31
CA GLN A 86 -16.81 11.85 13.33
C GLN A 86 -17.85 10.94 12.63
N TYR A 87 -17.89 9.64 12.96
CA TYR A 87 -18.69 8.66 12.23
C TYR A 87 -19.91 8.22 13.04
N PRO A 88 -21.11 8.18 12.41
CA PRO A 88 -22.32 7.70 13.06
C PRO A 88 -22.31 6.18 13.22
N VAL A 89 -22.57 5.73 14.45
CA VAL A 89 -22.82 4.32 14.77
C VAL A 89 -24.31 4.07 14.61
N HIS A 90 -24.66 3.19 13.67
CA HIS A 90 -26.04 2.86 13.37
C HIS A 90 -26.51 1.59 14.08
N PHE A 91 -25.60 0.66 14.33
CA PHE A 91 -25.90 -0.58 15.01
C PHE A 91 -24.82 -0.96 16.00
N ILE A 92 -25.20 -1.73 17.02
CA ILE A 92 -24.26 -2.40 17.92
C ILE A 92 -24.57 -3.89 18.02
N LYS A 93 -23.53 -4.72 18.15
CA LYS A 93 -23.66 -6.09 18.65
C LYS A 93 -23.32 -6.08 20.14
N VAL A 94 -24.31 -6.36 20.99
CA VAL A 94 -24.15 -6.28 22.44
C VAL A 94 -23.11 -7.30 22.92
N THR A 95 -22.09 -6.82 23.62
CA THR A 95 -21.04 -7.63 24.26
C THR A 95 -21.16 -7.59 25.78
N GLY A 96 -21.69 -6.50 26.34
CA GLY A 96 -21.85 -6.31 27.77
C GLY A 96 -23.10 -5.50 28.11
N ILE A 97 -23.66 -5.75 29.29
CA ILE A 97 -24.79 -4.99 29.84
C ILE A 97 -24.40 -4.58 31.25
N SER A 98 -24.43 -3.28 31.52
CA SER A 98 -24.10 -2.71 32.82
C SER A 98 -25.19 -1.73 33.27
N TYR A 99 -25.17 -1.37 34.56
CA TYR A 99 -26.08 -0.39 35.13
C TYR A 99 -25.25 0.73 35.77
N THR A 100 -25.61 1.97 35.49
CA THR A 100 -24.99 3.12 36.16
C THR A 100 -25.42 3.20 37.63
N SER A 101 -24.74 4.02 38.42
CA SER A 101 -25.14 4.35 39.80
C SER A 101 -26.58 4.90 39.90
N THR A 102 -27.09 5.47 38.81
CA THR A 102 -28.46 5.97 38.66
C THR A 102 -29.45 4.92 38.14
N GLN A 103 -29.08 3.64 38.12
CA GLN A 103 -29.88 2.51 37.60
C GLN A 103 -30.25 2.60 36.11
N VAL A 104 -29.55 3.41 35.32
CA VAL A 104 -29.75 3.46 33.86
C VAL A 104 -29.01 2.29 33.22
N GLN A 105 -29.73 1.52 32.39
CA GLN A 105 -29.14 0.40 31.66
C GLN A 105 -28.25 0.92 30.52
N MET A 106 -27.00 0.48 30.53
CA MET A 106 -25.99 0.75 29.52
C MET A 106 -25.66 -0.52 28.75
N LEU A 107 -25.60 -0.40 27.44
CA LEU A 107 -25.28 -1.47 26.51
C LEU A 107 -23.91 -1.18 25.92
N GLU A 108 -22.98 -2.09 26.15
CA GLU A 108 -21.65 -2.06 25.54
C GLU A 108 -21.65 -3.03 24.36
N GLY A 109 -21.15 -2.59 23.20
CA GLY A 109 -21.19 -3.45 22.01
C GLY A 109 -20.25 -3.04 20.89
N LEU A 110 -20.03 -3.97 19.97
CA LEU A 110 -19.24 -3.74 18.76
C LEU A 110 -20.02 -2.83 17.80
N PRO A 111 -19.46 -1.68 17.39
CA PRO A 111 -20.15 -0.72 16.54
C PRO A 111 -20.17 -1.11 15.05
N PHE A 112 -21.25 -0.75 14.36
CA PHE A 112 -21.41 -0.88 12.92
C PHE A 112 -21.94 0.40 12.29
N ILE A 113 -21.42 0.72 11.11
CA ILE A 113 -21.85 1.84 10.26
C ILE A 113 -22.43 1.32 8.95
N ARG A 114 -23.45 1.99 8.41
CA ARG A 114 -23.94 1.69 7.06
C ARG A 114 -22.88 2.10 6.03
N THR A 115 -22.61 1.24 5.05
CA THR A 115 -21.57 1.49 4.01
C THR A 115 -21.75 2.83 3.28
N ARG A 116 -23.00 3.25 3.04
CA ARG A 116 -23.32 4.55 2.42
C ARG A 116 -22.85 5.78 3.20
N ASN A 117 -22.59 5.64 4.50
CA ASN A 117 -22.12 6.70 5.39
C ASN A 117 -20.58 6.71 5.53
N MET A 118 -19.85 5.84 4.82
CA MET A 118 -18.38 5.79 4.82
C MET A 118 -17.74 6.73 3.77
N LYS A 119 -18.35 7.89 3.52
CA LYS A 119 -17.85 8.95 2.63
C LYS A 119 -17.35 8.47 1.24
N GLY A 120 -17.93 7.39 0.69
CA GLY A 120 -17.56 6.84 -0.61
C GLY A 120 -16.43 5.79 -0.60
N GLN A 121 -15.81 5.52 0.55
CA GLN A 121 -14.74 4.52 0.68
C GLN A 121 -15.22 3.07 0.52
N LEU A 122 -16.53 2.83 0.66
CA LEU A 122 -17.19 1.56 0.35
C LEU A 122 -18.36 1.79 -0.63
N PRO A 123 -18.66 0.81 -1.51
CA PRO A 123 -19.80 0.90 -2.41
C PRO A 123 -21.13 1.06 -1.66
N LYS A 124 -21.95 2.02 -2.09
CA LYS A 124 -23.28 2.27 -1.52
C LYS A 124 -24.21 1.10 -1.83
N LYS A 125 -24.50 0.27 -0.82
CA LYS A 125 -25.36 -0.92 -0.95
C LYS A 125 -26.43 -0.91 0.14
N HIS A 126 -27.65 -1.37 -0.20
CA HIS A 126 -28.74 -1.46 0.76
C HIS A 126 -28.47 -2.54 1.81
N ASN A 127 -28.73 -2.22 3.07
CA ASN A 127 -28.52 -3.10 4.24
C ASN A 127 -27.12 -3.72 4.33
N GLU A 128 -26.14 -3.10 3.69
CA GLU A 128 -24.72 -3.40 3.87
C GLU A 128 -24.14 -2.51 4.95
N VAL A 129 -23.51 -3.15 5.92
CA VAL A 129 -22.86 -2.51 7.07
C VAL A 129 -21.39 -2.90 7.14
N CYS A 130 -20.61 -2.02 7.75
CA CYS A 130 -19.19 -2.22 8.03
C CYS A 130 -19.00 -2.24 9.56
N MET A 131 -18.27 -3.25 10.05
CA MET A 131 -17.88 -3.35 11.45
C MET A 131 -16.78 -2.34 11.76
N MET A 132 -16.92 -1.55 12.82
CA MET A 132 -15.92 -0.54 13.21
C MET A 132 -15.04 -1.07 14.35
N LEU A 133 -13.73 -1.19 14.10
CA LEU A 133 -12.74 -1.77 15.00
C LEU A 133 -11.64 -0.74 15.29
N HIS A 134 -11.92 0.18 16.20
CA HIS A 134 -10.95 1.19 16.61
C HIS A 134 -10.10 0.63 17.75
N SER A 135 -8.77 0.64 17.65
CA SER A 135 -7.90 0.11 18.71
C SER A 135 -6.81 1.11 19.07
N ARG A 136 -6.45 1.19 20.35
CA ARG A 136 -5.31 1.99 20.82
C ARG A 136 -4.11 1.08 20.98
N GLN A 137 -3.02 1.38 20.28
CA GLN A 137 -1.81 0.57 20.33
C GLN A 137 -1.17 0.72 21.71
N GLN A 138 -1.07 -0.37 22.47
CA GLN A 138 -0.30 -0.37 23.71
C GLN A 138 1.20 -0.56 23.41
N PRO A 139 2.13 -0.05 24.23
CA PRO A 139 3.57 -0.19 24.02
C PRO A 139 4.09 -1.64 24.01
N GLN A 140 3.25 -2.64 24.29
CA GLN A 140 3.64 -4.04 24.33
C GLN A 140 2.99 -4.86 23.20
N PRO A 141 3.78 -5.51 22.32
CA PRO A 141 3.28 -6.23 21.14
C PRO A 141 2.55 -7.56 21.41
N PHE A 142 2.33 -7.94 22.67
CA PHE A 142 1.80 -9.26 23.06
C PHE A 142 0.40 -9.25 23.69
N LEU A 143 -0.18 -8.08 23.94
CA LEU A 143 -1.58 -7.96 24.33
C LEU A 143 -2.40 -7.64 23.08
N HIS A 144 -3.35 -8.50 22.74
CA HIS A 144 -4.29 -8.20 21.65
C HIS A 144 -5.02 -6.89 21.96
N ASP A 145 -4.81 -5.86 21.15
CA ASP A 145 -5.52 -4.59 21.29
C ASP A 145 -7.03 -4.86 21.14
N GLN A 146 -7.79 -4.67 22.23
CA GLN A 146 -9.23 -4.83 22.21
C GLN A 146 -9.86 -3.65 21.46
N PRO A 147 -10.86 -3.89 20.58
CA PRO A 147 -11.56 -2.81 19.92
C PRO A 147 -12.31 -1.95 20.94
N ILE A 148 -12.33 -0.64 20.72
CA ILE A 148 -13.13 0.32 21.46
C ILE A 148 -14.60 -0.02 21.20
N LEU A 149 -15.29 -0.40 22.28
CA LEU A 149 -16.71 -0.72 22.26
C LEU A 149 -17.53 0.56 22.38
N ALA A 150 -18.69 0.58 21.71
CA ALA A 150 -19.64 1.66 21.83
C ALA A 150 -20.48 1.48 23.10
N ASN A 151 -20.57 2.53 23.91
CA ASN A 151 -21.39 2.58 25.11
C ASN A 151 -22.68 3.35 24.81
N VAL A 152 -23.82 2.65 24.88
CA VAL A 152 -25.11 3.18 24.43
C VAL A 152 -26.14 3.04 25.54
N LYS A 153 -26.89 4.11 25.81
CA LYS A 153 -28.03 4.06 26.73
C LYS A 153 -29.20 3.29 26.11
N ALA A 154 -29.92 2.50 26.91
CA ALA A 154 -31.03 1.69 26.43
C ALA A 154 -32.17 2.50 25.76
N ASP A 155 -32.35 3.77 26.09
CA ASP A 155 -33.36 4.68 25.50
C ASP A 155 -33.02 5.15 24.06
N LEU A 156 -31.77 4.95 23.63
CA LEU A 156 -31.32 5.20 22.27
C LEU A 156 -31.52 4.00 21.35
N VAL A 157 -31.96 2.85 21.87
CA VAL A 157 -32.27 1.66 21.06
C VAL A 157 -33.58 1.87 20.31
N VAL A 158 -33.54 1.66 19.00
CA VAL A 158 -34.70 1.74 18.12
C VAL A 158 -35.39 0.39 18.00
N ARG A 159 -34.64 -0.66 17.63
CA ARG A 159 -35.16 -2.02 17.42
C ARG A 159 -34.06 -3.08 17.37
N ARG A 160 -34.45 -4.36 17.46
CA ARG A 160 -33.58 -5.51 17.18
C ARG A 160 -33.50 -5.75 15.66
N ARG A 161 -32.33 -6.19 15.19
CA ARG A 161 -32.06 -6.53 13.79
C ARG A 161 -31.42 -7.90 13.69
N ALA A 162 -31.48 -8.51 12.51
CA ALA A 162 -30.68 -9.68 12.17
C ALA A 162 -29.48 -9.25 11.31
N ILE A 163 -28.32 -9.88 11.50
CA ILE A 163 -27.12 -9.64 10.72
C ILE A 163 -26.53 -10.96 10.19
N ILE A 164 -26.07 -10.96 8.95
CA ILE A 164 -25.26 -12.01 8.35
C ILE A 164 -23.84 -11.48 8.21
N ILE A 165 -22.89 -12.17 8.80
CA ILE A 165 -21.45 -11.92 8.60
C ILE A 165 -20.95 -12.93 7.57
N THR A 166 -20.32 -12.46 6.49
CA THR A 166 -19.92 -13.33 5.37
C THR A 166 -18.69 -12.80 4.64
N ASN A 167 -17.85 -13.70 4.13
CA ASN A 167 -16.77 -13.37 3.20
C ASN A 167 -17.21 -13.44 1.72
N ALA A 168 -18.44 -13.85 1.43
CA ALA A 168 -19.00 -13.92 0.08
C ALA A 168 -19.01 -12.55 -0.61
N ILE A 169 -18.99 -12.52 -1.95
CA ILE A 169 -19.13 -11.26 -2.67
C ILE A 169 -20.60 -10.83 -2.78
N TYR A 170 -20.82 -9.53 -2.86
CA TYR A 170 -22.13 -8.99 -3.22
C TYR A 170 -22.55 -9.49 -4.63
N PRO A 171 -23.84 -9.81 -4.88
CA PRO A 171 -25.02 -9.64 -4.02
C PRO A 171 -25.44 -10.89 -3.24
N GLU A 172 -24.55 -11.87 -2.99
CA GLU A 172 -24.93 -13.08 -2.24
C GLU A 172 -25.50 -12.72 -0.86
N PHE A 173 -26.50 -13.44 -0.34
CA PHE A 173 -27.17 -13.14 0.95
C PHE A 173 -27.83 -11.74 1.10
N ALA A 174 -27.78 -10.87 0.08
CA ALA A 174 -28.48 -9.60 0.10
C ALA A 174 -29.98 -9.82 -0.16
N ALA A 175 -30.83 -9.17 0.63
CA ALA A 175 -32.28 -9.39 0.63
C ALA A 175 -32.96 -9.22 -0.75
N ARG A 176 -32.41 -8.37 -1.64
CA ARG A 176 -32.93 -8.14 -3.00
C ARG A 176 -33.01 -9.42 -3.86
N ARG A 177 -32.17 -10.43 -3.61
CA ARG A 177 -32.19 -11.67 -4.39
C ARG A 177 -33.28 -12.66 -3.94
N ILE A 178 -33.83 -12.48 -2.73
CA ILE A 178 -34.90 -13.33 -2.20
C ILE A 178 -36.27 -12.90 -2.76
N LEU A 179 -36.43 -11.62 -3.14
CA LEU A 179 -37.69 -11.04 -3.60
C LEU A 179 -37.86 -11.00 -5.14
N GLN A 180 -36.84 -11.36 -5.93
CA GLN A 180 -36.93 -11.37 -7.41
C GLN A 180 -37.76 -12.53 -7.99
N SER A 181 -38.42 -13.35 -7.16
CA SER A 181 -39.44 -14.31 -7.62
C SER A 181 -40.84 -13.72 -7.73
N SER A 182 -41.05 -12.44 -7.42
CA SER A 182 -42.34 -11.76 -7.55
C SER A 182 -42.17 -10.41 -8.25
N THR A 183 -42.85 -10.26 -9.37
CA THR A 183 -42.88 -9.11 -10.26
C THR A 183 -43.48 -7.86 -9.60
N GLU A 184 -43.03 -6.70 -10.09
CA GLU A 184 -43.46 -5.33 -9.78
C GLU A 184 -43.05 -4.83 -8.39
N HIS A 185 -42.64 -3.56 -8.26
CA HIS A 185 -43.17 -2.66 -7.23
C HIS A 185 -42.50 -1.27 -7.16
N SER A 186 -43.36 -0.36 -6.69
CA SER A 186 -43.28 1.08 -6.50
C SER A 186 -42.36 1.50 -5.34
N SER A 187 -41.91 2.76 -5.37
CA SER A 187 -40.92 3.37 -4.47
C SER A 187 -41.24 3.30 -2.96
N GLY A 188 -42.50 3.11 -2.57
CA GLY A 188 -42.93 3.00 -1.17
C GLY A 188 -42.69 1.65 -0.49
N GLN A 189 -42.50 0.56 -1.25
CA GLN A 189 -42.14 -0.75 -0.67
C GLN A 189 -40.65 -0.89 -0.39
N LEU A 190 -39.81 -0.09 -1.04
CA LEU A 190 -38.36 -0.11 -0.87
C LEU A 190 -37.93 0.30 0.54
N SER A 191 -38.65 1.24 1.18
CA SER A 191 -38.36 1.69 2.55
C SER A 191 -38.75 0.63 3.59
N GLN A 192 -39.93 0.04 3.49
CA GLN A 192 -40.36 -1.08 4.36
C GLN A 192 -39.42 -2.29 4.24
N SER A 193 -38.96 -2.60 3.02
CA SER A 193 -37.98 -3.66 2.79
C SER A 193 -36.62 -3.36 3.45
N GLU A 194 -36.19 -2.11 3.60
CA GLU A 194 -34.90 -1.78 4.21
C GLU A 194 -34.93 -1.91 5.74
N GLU A 195 -36.07 -1.57 6.33
CA GLU A 195 -36.30 -1.60 7.77
C GLU A 195 -36.31 -3.00 8.36
N ASP A 196 -36.92 -3.96 7.66
CA ASP A 196 -37.09 -5.32 8.17
C ASP A 196 -36.10 -6.34 7.60
N ALA A 197 -35.44 -6.03 6.47
CA ALA A 197 -34.49 -6.97 5.89
C ALA A 197 -33.22 -7.13 6.74
N THR A 198 -32.67 -8.34 6.64
CA THR A 198 -31.41 -8.75 7.28
C THR A 198 -30.25 -7.87 6.80
N LEU A 199 -29.46 -7.40 7.75
CA LEU A 199 -28.22 -6.68 7.50
C LEU A 199 -27.15 -7.67 7.03
N VAL A 200 -26.25 -7.22 6.15
CA VAL A 200 -25.09 -8.01 5.73
C VAL A 200 -23.82 -7.24 6.01
N CYS A 201 -22.87 -7.90 6.66
CA CYS A 201 -21.56 -7.36 6.99
C CYS A 201 -20.49 -8.17 6.25
N ARG A 202 -19.76 -7.49 5.37
CA ARG A 202 -18.64 -8.05 4.58
C ARG A 202 -17.31 -7.39 4.87
N TRP A 203 -17.36 -6.27 5.56
CA TRP A 203 -16.26 -5.36 5.74
C TRP A 203 -16.07 -5.06 7.22
N LYS A 204 -14.81 -4.93 7.60
CA LYS A 204 -14.39 -4.36 8.86
C LYS A 204 -13.48 -3.18 8.56
N TRP A 205 -13.68 -2.10 9.29
CA TRP A 205 -12.87 -0.90 9.21
C TRP A 205 -12.09 -0.75 10.50
N ILE A 206 -10.78 -0.87 10.41
CA ILE A 206 -9.85 -0.90 11.52
C ILE A 206 -9.09 0.43 11.54
N ILE A 207 -9.05 1.08 12.70
CA ILE A 207 -8.25 2.29 12.92
C ILE A 207 -7.36 2.05 14.13
N GLN A 208 -6.05 2.19 13.94
CA GLN A 208 -5.06 2.08 14.99
C GLN A 208 -4.58 3.47 15.40
N PHE A 209 -4.71 3.75 16.68
CA PHE A 209 -4.28 5.01 17.28
C PHE A 209 -2.99 4.82 18.06
N VAL A 210 -2.10 5.81 17.96
CA VAL A 210 -0.85 5.90 18.73
C VAL A 210 -0.88 7.16 19.60
N ASP A 211 -0.54 6.99 20.87
CA ASP A 211 -0.38 8.09 21.81
C ASP A 211 1.05 8.64 21.73
N SER A 212 1.18 9.93 21.40
CA SER A 212 2.47 10.62 21.35
C SER A 212 2.37 11.96 22.08
N ASN A 213 3.22 12.20 23.08
CA ASN A 213 3.32 13.47 23.82
C ASN A 213 1.95 14.09 24.20
N ARG A 214 1.09 13.31 24.85
CA ARG A 214 -0.28 13.68 25.28
C ARG A 214 -1.31 13.88 24.15
N LYS A 215 -1.01 13.52 22.91
CA LYS A 215 -1.95 13.55 21.77
C LYS A 215 -2.09 12.18 21.14
N THR A 216 -3.33 11.76 20.92
CA THR A 216 -3.68 10.54 20.18
C THR A 216 -3.77 10.88 18.70
N ARG A 217 -3.02 10.16 17.86
CA ARG A 217 -3.06 10.31 16.39
C ARG A 217 -3.35 8.97 15.73
N VAL A 218 -3.96 9.00 14.55
CA VAL A 218 -4.12 7.81 13.72
C VAL A 218 -2.76 7.42 13.14
N ASP A 219 -2.30 6.20 13.39
CA ASP A 219 -1.08 5.65 12.80
C ASP A 219 -1.39 4.87 11.53
N GLU A 220 -2.36 3.97 11.60
CA GLU A 220 -2.73 3.07 10.51
C GLU A 220 -4.24 2.94 10.42
N GLU A 221 -4.76 2.85 9.19
CA GLU A 221 -6.16 2.54 8.93
C GLU A 221 -6.25 1.42 7.88
N SER A 222 -7.28 0.59 7.97
CA SER A 222 -7.58 -0.40 6.94
C SER A 222 -9.06 -0.72 6.82
N ILE A 223 -9.52 -0.90 5.59
CA ILE A 223 -10.83 -1.46 5.26
C ILE A 223 -10.57 -2.87 4.73
N GLU A 224 -10.90 -3.86 5.53
CA GLU A 224 -10.64 -5.26 5.23
C GLU A 224 -11.94 -6.00 4.95
N ARG A 225 -11.89 -6.91 3.99
CA ARG A 225 -12.93 -7.93 3.88
C ARG A 225 -12.82 -8.91 5.04
N ILE A 226 -13.98 -9.39 5.46
CA ILE A 226 -14.07 -10.48 6.42
C ILE A 226 -13.48 -11.73 5.77
N ASN A 227 -12.53 -12.38 6.43
CA ASN A 227 -11.91 -13.60 5.95
C ASN A 227 -12.78 -14.82 6.29
N LEU A 228 -12.54 -15.96 5.63
CA LEU A 228 -13.27 -17.21 5.91
C LEU A 228 -13.23 -17.64 7.41
N GLU A 229 -12.12 -17.34 8.11
CA GLU A 229 -11.87 -17.72 9.51
C GLU A 229 -12.71 -16.88 10.49
N GLU A 230 -13.20 -15.73 10.04
CA GLU A 230 -13.96 -14.78 10.85
C GLU A 230 -15.48 -15.00 10.72
N VAL A 231 -15.90 -15.91 9.83
CA VAL A 231 -17.31 -16.24 9.60
C VAL A 231 -17.71 -17.41 10.51
N LEU A 232 -18.55 -17.13 11.51
CA LEU A 232 -18.97 -18.12 12.51
C LEU A 232 -19.91 -19.21 11.95
N GLN A 233 -20.64 -18.89 10.88
CA GLN A 233 -21.72 -19.71 10.35
C GLN A 233 -21.31 -20.28 8.99
N SER A 234 -21.15 -21.61 8.92
CA SER A 234 -20.57 -22.30 7.75
C SER A 234 -21.36 -22.10 6.46
N GLN A 235 -22.68 -21.88 6.53
CA GLN A 235 -23.53 -21.61 5.38
C GLN A 235 -23.22 -20.27 4.68
N PHE A 236 -22.51 -19.37 5.35
CA PHE A 236 -22.16 -18.04 4.85
C PHE A 236 -20.68 -17.94 4.41
N ILE A 237 -19.99 -19.08 4.29
CA ILE A 237 -18.58 -19.15 3.90
C ILE A 237 -18.45 -19.45 2.40
N VAL A 238 -17.55 -18.71 1.74
CA VAL A 238 -17.04 -19.01 0.40
C VAL A 238 -15.53 -19.24 0.49
N SER A 239 -14.98 -20.21 -0.24
CA SER A 239 -13.53 -20.44 -0.18
C SER A 239 -12.74 -19.30 -0.81
N GLU A 240 -11.58 -18.95 -0.24
CA GLU A 240 -10.72 -17.87 -0.76
C GLU A 240 -10.20 -18.17 -2.16
N GLN A 241 -10.01 -19.46 -2.50
CA GLN A 241 -9.67 -19.88 -3.87
C GLN A 241 -10.77 -19.53 -4.87
N THR A 242 -12.04 -19.74 -4.51
CA THR A 242 -13.18 -19.36 -5.35
C THR A 242 -13.24 -17.85 -5.55
N LEU A 243 -13.06 -17.07 -4.47
CA LEU A 243 -13.04 -15.61 -4.54
C LEU A 243 -11.93 -15.08 -5.46
N ARG A 244 -10.71 -15.61 -5.28
CA ARG A 244 -9.55 -15.28 -6.11
C ARG A 244 -9.73 -15.68 -7.56
N ASN A 245 -10.21 -16.89 -7.83
CA ASN A 245 -10.39 -17.36 -9.20
C ASN A 245 -11.48 -16.58 -9.93
N ARG A 246 -12.56 -16.20 -9.24
CA ARG A 246 -13.62 -15.36 -9.79
C ARG A 246 -13.13 -13.97 -10.18
N TRP A 247 -12.23 -13.38 -9.40
CA TRP A 247 -11.64 -12.07 -9.72
C TRP A 247 -10.48 -12.18 -10.71
N ARG A 248 -9.42 -12.90 -10.36
CA ARG A 248 -8.14 -12.88 -11.07
C ARG A 248 -8.03 -13.94 -12.17
N GLY A 249 -8.61 -15.12 -11.96
CA GLY A 249 -8.44 -16.29 -12.83
C GLY A 249 -7.28 -17.22 -12.45
N GLY A 250 -6.85 -17.24 -11.18
CA GLY A 250 -5.81 -18.14 -10.66
C GLY A 250 -4.54 -17.44 -10.17
N ARG A 251 -3.58 -18.22 -9.65
CA ARG A 251 -2.24 -17.76 -9.24
C ARG A 251 -1.19 -18.84 -9.46
N HIS A 252 0.05 -18.44 -9.69
CA HIS A 252 1.21 -19.31 -9.60
C HIS A 252 1.84 -19.18 -8.21
N ARG A 253 1.76 -20.26 -7.41
CA ARG A 253 2.37 -20.29 -6.07
C ARG A 253 3.89 -20.12 -6.20
N GLY A 254 4.47 -19.25 -5.39
CA GLY A 254 5.91 -18.93 -5.43
C GLY A 254 6.30 -17.88 -6.47
N GLY A 255 5.37 -17.46 -7.35
CA GLY A 255 5.56 -16.39 -8.32
C GLY A 255 5.23 -16.77 -9.75
N SER A 256 4.75 -15.79 -10.52
CA SER A 256 4.31 -15.98 -11.91
C SER A 256 5.44 -15.93 -12.94
N TRP A 257 6.68 -15.59 -12.55
CA TRP A 257 7.84 -15.67 -13.43
C TRP A 257 8.57 -17.01 -13.23
N LEU A 258 8.72 -17.80 -14.29
CA LEU A 258 9.44 -19.07 -14.29
C LEU A 258 10.74 -18.91 -15.09
N TYR A 259 11.88 -19.25 -14.50
CA TYR A 259 13.18 -19.21 -15.18
C TYR A 259 13.42 -20.55 -15.90
N ASN A 260 13.59 -20.51 -17.23
CA ASN A 260 13.50 -21.64 -18.15
C ASN A 260 12.13 -22.33 -18.11
N ASN A 261 11.45 -22.42 -19.27
CA ASN A 261 10.11 -23.00 -19.43
C ASN A 261 10.06 -24.52 -19.11
N HIS A 262 10.45 -24.96 -17.92
CA HIS A 262 10.09 -26.27 -17.43
C HIS A 262 8.59 -26.24 -17.14
N SER A 263 7.83 -26.89 -18.02
CA SER A 263 6.41 -27.15 -17.87
C SER A 263 6.15 -27.79 -16.51
N VAL A 264 5.54 -27.06 -15.58
CA VAL A 264 5.05 -27.66 -14.34
C VAL A 264 3.62 -28.10 -14.57
N ILE A 265 3.43 -29.39 -14.37
CA ILE A 265 2.16 -30.11 -14.29
C ILE A 265 1.22 -29.34 -13.35
N ARG A 266 0.03 -28.99 -13.84
CA ARG A 266 -1.07 -28.50 -13.00
C ARG A 266 -1.48 -29.62 -12.04
N CYS A 267 -0.92 -29.61 -10.83
CA CYS A 267 -1.44 -30.41 -9.72
C CYS A 267 -2.60 -29.68 -9.03
N ASP A 268 -3.61 -29.29 -9.81
CA ASP A 268 -4.95 -28.98 -9.30
C ASP A 268 -5.84 -30.20 -9.57
N ASN A 269 -5.42 -31.37 -9.08
CA ASN A 269 -6.36 -32.47 -8.85
C ASN A 269 -6.48 -32.62 -7.34
N GLY A 270 -7.70 -32.38 -6.84
CA GLY A 270 -8.02 -32.57 -5.44
C GLY A 270 -7.57 -33.94 -4.94
N LEU A 271 -7.30 -34.00 -3.63
CA LEU A 271 -6.86 -35.16 -2.83
C LEU A 271 -5.34 -35.23 -2.60
N SER A 272 -4.87 -34.48 -1.60
CA SER A 272 -3.82 -34.92 -0.64
C SER A 272 -3.52 -33.79 0.34
N ASN A 273 -3.95 -33.95 1.59
CA ASN A 273 -3.73 -33.00 2.69
C ASN A 273 -2.40 -33.28 3.41
N ARG A 274 -1.34 -33.62 2.66
CA ARG A 274 0.02 -33.72 3.20
C ARG A 274 0.77 -32.43 2.86
N PHE A 275 1.05 -31.62 3.88
CA PHE A 275 1.96 -30.49 3.82
C PHE A 275 3.38 -30.99 3.50
N VAL A 276 3.66 -31.25 2.23
CA VAL A 276 5.04 -31.20 1.75
C VAL A 276 5.30 -29.72 1.53
N GLU A 277 6.24 -29.13 2.27
CA GLU A 277 6.70 -27.77 1.99
C GLU A 277 7.20 -27.74 0.54
N SER A 278 6.39 -27.15 -0.33
CA SER A 278 6.80 -26.91 -1.71
C SER A 278 7.82 -25.78 -1.70
N PHE A 279 9.02 -26.06 -2.20
CA PHE A 279 10.03 -25.02 -2.41
C PHE A 279 9.75 -24.29 -3.73
N ARG A 280 10.03 -23.00 -3.76
CA ARG A 280 10.06 -22.21 -4.99
C ARG A 280 11.06 -22.81 -5.96
N HIS A 281 10.74 -22.88 -7.26
CA HIS A 281 11.69 -23.35 -8.27
C HIS A 281 12.88 -22.39 -8.39
N ARG A 282 14.05 -22.92 -8.77
CA ARG A 282 15.25 -22.10 -8.99
C ARG A 282 14.95 -21.00 -10.00
N GLY A 283 15.13 -19.74 -9.59
CA GLY A 283 14.91 -18.57 -10.44
C GLY A 283 13.44 -18.14 -10.60
N GLN A 284 12.48 -18.84 -9.98
CA GLN A 284 11.08 -18.40 -9.96
C GLN A 284 10.93 -17.13 -9.12
N LYS A 285 10.15 -16.16 -9.61
CA LYS A 285 9.99 -14.84 -8.97
C LYS A 285 8.55 -14.35 -9.05
N TYR A 286 8.14 -13.52 -8.08
CA TYR A 286 6.90 -12.76 -8.21
C TYR A 286 7.06 -11.66 -9.27
N THR A 287 6.03 -11.46 -10.08
CA THR A 287 6.03 -10.44 -11.14
C THR A 287 5.51 -9.10 -10.63
N LEU A 288 6.18 -8.03 -11.05
CA LEU A 288 5.77 -6.65 -10.84
C LEU A 288 5.36 -6.00 -12.17
N PHE A 289 4.28 -5.23 -12.12
CA PHE A 289 3.91 -4.20 -13.10
C PHE A 289 4.07 -2.82 -12.43
N ASP A 290 4.88 -1.94 -13.01
CA ASP A 290 5.20 -0.61 -12.46
C ASP A 290 4.49 0.49 -13.27
N ALA A 291 3.39 1.04 -12.77
CA ALA A 291 2.63 2.09 -13.42
C ALA A 291 3.05 3.48 -12.90
N PHE A 292 3.17 4.45 -13.81
CA PHE A 292 3.73 5.78 -13.52
C PHE A 292 5.20 5.69 -13.07
N SER A 293 5.96 4.84 -13.75
CA SER A 293 7.20 4.26 -13.23
C SER A 293 8.39 5.23 -13.07
N GLY A 294 8.33 6.39 -13.72
CA GLY A 294 9.31 7.48 -13.65
C GLY A 294 10.76 7.02 -13.82
N ALA A 295 11.65 7.55 -12.99
CA ALA A 295 13.06 7.19 -12.95
C ALA A 295 13.36 5.84 -12.27
N ARG A 296 12.37 4.93 -12.23
CA ARG A 296 12.55 3.54 -11.79
C ARG A 296 12.89 3.32 -10.31
N GLY A 297 12.50 4.24 -9.44
CA GLY A 297 12.71 4.11 -8.00
C GLY A 297 12.16 2.78 -7.47
N VAL A 298 10.89 2.51 -7.80
CA VAL A 298 10.19 1.30 -7.36
C VAL A 298 10.71 0.06 -8.08
N SER A 299 10.78 0.09 -9.41
CA SER A 299 11.39 -0.98 -10.20
C SER A 299 12.73 -1.46 -9.61
N ARG A 300 13.64 -0.54 -9.23
CA ARG A 300 14.96 -0.89 -8.68
C ARG A 300 14.87 -1.51 -7.29
N GLY A 301 14.05 -0.95 -6.41
CA GLY A 301 13.84 -1.49 -5.07
C GLY A 301 13.21 -2.88 -5.10
N ALA A 302 12.18 -3.07 -5.93
CA ALA A 302 11.49 -4.34 -6.10
C ALA A 302 12.40 -5.42 -6.71
N GLN A 303 13.18 -5.09 -7.75
CA GLN A 303 14.17 -6.00 -8.31
C GLN A 303 15.22 -6.40 -7.26
N SER A 304 15.67 -5.43 -6.45
CA SER A 304 16.62 -5.65 -5.35
C SER A 304 16.03 -6.48 -4.21
N ALA A 305 14.70 -6.56 -4.10
CA ALA A 305 14.00 -7.39 -3.13
C ALA A 305 13.81 -8.85 -3.62
N GLY A 306 13.89 -9.09 -4.94
CA GLY A 306 13.72 -10.42 -5.54
C GLY A 306 12.62 -10.51 -6.61
N PHE A 307 11.91 -9.42 -6.89
CA PHE A 307 10.84 -9.41 -7.90
C PHE A 307 11.40 -9.38 -9.33
N LYS A 308 10.59 -9.86 -10.27
CA LYS A 308 10.80 -9.63 -11.70
C LYS A 308 9.90 -8.49 -12.17
N VAL A 309 10.50 -7.37 -12.54
CA VAL A 309 9.78 -6.26 -13.19
C VAL A 309 9.52 -6.64 -14.65
N THR A 310 8.27 -7.00 -14.95
CA THR A 310 7.89 -7.52 -16.27
C THR A 310 7.46 -6.41 -17.21
N HIS A 311 6.67 -5.47 -16.69
CA HIS A 311 6.06 -4.41 -17.48
C HIS A 311 6.10 -3.10 -16.71
N ALA A 312 6.13 -2.00 -17.44
CA ALA A 312 5.95 -0.68 -16.89
C ALA A 312 5.35 0.29 -17.91
N VAL A 313 4.75 1.35 -17.41
CA VAL A 313 4.13 2.38 -18.24
C VAL A 313 4.56 3.74 -17.73
N ASP A 314 5.01 4.60 -18.64
CA ASP A 314 5.30 6.00 -18.35
C ASP A 314 5.15 6.89 -19.59
N LYS A 315 4.53 8.06 -19.40
CA LYS A 315 4.26 9.02 -20.47
C LYS A 315 5.44 9.93 -20.79
N GLU A 316 6.38 10.10 -19.87
CA GLU A 316 7.43 11.13 -19.97
C GLU A 316 8.61 10.66 -20.83
N PRO A 317 8.86 11.26 -22.01
CA PRO A 317 9.95 10.83 -22.88
C PRO A 317 11.33 10.91 -22.21
N ALA A 318 11.50 11.88 -21.31
CA ALA A 318 12.75 12.14 -20.63
C ALA A 318 13.17 11.01 -19.66
N VAL A 319 12.26 10.09 -19.28
CA VAL A 319 12.59 8.95 -18.43
C VAL A 319 12.83 7.67 -19.23
N TRP A 320 12.42 7.57 -20.49
CA TRP A 320 12.42 6.31 -21.23
C TRP A 320 13.80 5.70 -21.46
N ASP A 321 14.82 6.52 -21.69
CA ASP A 321 16.19 6.03 -21.91
C ASP A 321 16.84 5.61 -20.58
N THR A 322 16.69 6.43 -19.54
CA THR A 322 17.01 6.04 -18.15
C THR A 322 16.29 4.75 -17.79
N TYR A 323 15.04 4.61 -18.23
CA TYR A 323 14.26 3.44 -17.99
C TYR A 323 15.02 2.29 -18.70
N SER A 324 14.97 2.23 -20.02
CA SER A 324 15.41 1.09 -20.83
C SER A 324 16.82 0.59 -20.49
N ILE A 325 17.79 1.48 -20.24
CA ILE A 325 19.18 1.08 -19.94
C ILE A 325 19.33 0.30 -18.62
N ASN A 326 18.52 0.62 -17.61
CA ASN A 326 18.65 0.02 -16.29
C ASN A 326 17.95 -1.34 -16.17
N PHE A 327 16.92 -1.58 -17.00
CA PHE A 327 16.17 -2.85 -17.00
C PHE A 327 15.75 -3.18 -18.44
N PRO A 328 16.70 -3.73 -19.21
CA PRO A 328 16.49 -4.05 -20.63
C PRO A 328 15.46 -5.16 -20.84
N GLU A 329 15.26 -6.02 -19.83
CA GLU A 329 14.30 -7.14 -19.90
C GLU A 329 12.85 -6.75 -19.53
N THR A 330 12.58 -5.48 -19.24
CA THR A 330 11.24 -4.98 -18.88
C THR A 330 10.57 -4.39 -20.12
N CYS A 331 9.32 -4.79 -20.39
CA CYS A 331 8.52 -4.17 -21.43
C CYS A 331 8.02 -2.79 -20.96
N LEU A 332 8.63 -1.72 -21.47
CA LEU A 332 8.21 -0.34 -21.21
C LEU A 332 7.21 0.13 -22.27
N TYR A 333 6.00 0.46 -21.83
CA TYR A 333 5.02 1.18 -22.63
C TYR A 333 5.26 2.69 -22.49
N LYS A 334 5.68 3.30 -23.59
CA LYS A 334 6.03 4.73 -23.73
C LYS A 334 4.78 5.58 -24.03
N MET A 335 3.82 5.57 -23.11
CA MET A 335 2.48 6.14 -23.29
C MET A 335 1.86 6.48 -21.94
N SER A 336 0.75 7.22 -21.94
CA SER A 336 -0.02 7.46 -20.73
C SER A 336 -0.80 6.23 -20.28
N ILE A 337 -1.27 6.23 -19.03
CA ILE A 337 -2.02 5.09 -18.46
C ILE A 337 -3.37 4.92 -19.14
N ASP A 338 -4.06 6.02 -19.46
CA ASP A 338 -5.32 6.00 -20.20
C ASP A 338 -5.14 5.40 -21.62
N GLN A 339 -4.09 5.80 -22.35
CA GLN A 339 -3.72 5.19 -23.63
C GLN A 339 -3.42 3.70 -23.47
N PHE A 340 -2.61 3.33 -22.47
CA PHE A 340 -2.34 1.93 -22.17
C PHE A 340 -3.63 1.13 -21.93
N ILE A 341 -4.59 1.70 -21.19
CA ILE A 341 -5.89 1.06 -20.92
C ILE A 341 -6.68 0.84 -22.22
N GLN A 342 -6.69 1.82 -23.13
CA GLN A 342 -7.49 1.79 -24.37
C GLN A 342 -6.87 0.96 -25.51
N GLU A 343 -5.55 1.10 -25.72
CA GLU A 343 -4.85 0.63 -26.92
C GLU A 343 -4.29 -0.79 -26.76
N VAL A 344 -3.79 -1.14 -25.57
CA VAL A 344 -3.15 -2.45 -25.35
C VAL A 344 -4.22 -3.52 -25.10
N ARG A 345 -4.65 -4.23 -26.14
CA ARG A 345 -5.65 -5.31 -26.05
C ARG A 345 -5.00 -6.70 -25.94
N ASP A 346 -5.78 -7.67 -25.46
CA ASP A 346 -5.53 -9.12 -25.61
C ASP A 346 -4.25 -9.73 -25.02
N LEU A 347 -3.61 -9.08 -24.05
CA LEU A 347 -2.56 -9.70 -23.25
C LEU A 347 -3.14 -10.18 -21.91
N PRO A 348 -2.98 -11.46 -21.50
CA PRO A 348 -3.37 -11.93 -20.18
C PRO A 348 -2.39 -11.42 -19.11
N LEU A 349 -2.27 -10.10 -18.97
CA LEU A 349 -1.44 -9.42 -17.99
C LEU A 349 -2.09 -9.56 -16.62
N ARG A 350 -1.56 -10.50 -15.84
CA ARG A 350 -1.93 -10.75 -14.45
C ARG A 350 -0.66 -10.68 -13.60
N PRO A 351 -0.09 -9.48 -13.38
CA PRO A 351 1.07 -9.35 -12.51
C PRO A 351 0.72 -9.81 -11.09
N ASP A 352 1.66 -10.40 -10.35
CA ASP A 352 1.43 -10.75 -8.95
C ASP A 352 1.22 -9.47 -8.13
N VAL A 353 2.04 -8.46 -8.38
CA VAL A 353 1.97 -7.14 -7.73
C VAL A 353 1.85 -6.04 -8.79
N LEU A 354 0.93 -5.11 -8.58
CA LEU A 354 0.86 -3.84 -9.31
C LEU A 354 1.37 -2.73 -8.39
N HIS A 355 2.29 -1.93 -8.89
CA HIS A 355 2.63 -0.65 -8.27
C HIS A 355 2.00 0.51 -9.03
N MET A 356 1.51 1.52 -8.32
CA MET A 356 1.01 2.77 -8.88
C MET A 356 1.61 3.94 -8.11
N SER A 357 2.30 4.85 -8.79
CA SER A 357 2.74 6.14 -8.24
C SER A 357 2.22 7.30 -9.10
N PRO A 358 0.89 7.56 -9.08
CA PRO A 358 0.34 8.68 -9.84
C PRO A 358 1.02 10.01 -9.47
N PRO A 359 0.96 11.04 -10.35
CA PRO A 359 1.59 12.33 -10.12
C PRO A 359 1.11 13.02 -8.84
N CYS A 360 2.00 13.12 -7.85
CA CYS A 360 1.69 13.69 -6.54
C CYS A 360 1.73 15.23 -6.47
N GLN A 361 1.96 15.92 -7.59
CA GLN A 361 2.32 17.35 -7.60
C GLN A 361 1.20 18.24 -7.06
N TYR A 362 -0.04 18.00 -7.50
CA TYR A 362 -1.21 18.75 -7.09
C TYR A 362 -1.53 18.57 -5.59
N PHE A 363 -1.36 17.35 -5.08
CA PHE A 363 -1.66 17.01 -3.68
C PHE A 363 -0.51 17.34 -2.71
N SER A 364 0.60 17.89 -3.22
CA SER A 364 1.78 18.17 -2.40
C SER A 364 1.53 19.39 -1.51
N PRO A 365 1.95 19.38 -0.23
CA PRO A 365 1.92 20.59 0.60
C PRO A 365 2.72 21.76 0.02
N ALA A 366 3.65 21.48 -0.90
CA ALA A 366 4.42 22.51 -1.60
C ALA A 366 3.65 23.16 -2.77
N HIS A 367 2.48 22.65 -3.15
CA HIS A 367 1.61 23.23 -4.18
C HIS A 367 0.72 24.29 -3.54
N THR A 368 1.13 25.56 -3.68
CA THR A 368 0.43 26.72 -3.10
C THR A 368 -0.31 27.56 -4.14
N ARG A 369 -0.13 27.26 -5.44
CA ARG A 369 -0.72 28.01 -6.55
C ARG A 369 -1.09 27.05 -7.67
N SER A 370 -2.30 27.23 -8.22
CA SER A 370 -2.78 26.43 -9.35
C SER A 370 -1.85 26.53 -10.56
N CYS A 371 -1.73 25.43 -11.30
CA CYS A 371 -0.91 25.36 -12.50
C CYS A 371 -1.63 24.62 -13.64
N ALA A 372 -1.10 24.76 -14.87
CA ALA A 372 -1.72 24.21 -16.07
C ALA A 372 -1.82 22.67 -16.12
N HIS A 373 -1.13 21.96 -15.22
CA HIS A 373 -1.12 20.49 -15.17
C HIS A 373 -1.98 19.90 -14.05
N ASP A 374 -2.70 20.73 -13.29
CA ASP A 374 -3.46 20.29 -12.12
C ASP A 374 -4.55 19.27 -12.49
N GLU A 375 -5.34 19.56 -13.53
CA GLU A 375 -6.39 18.66 -14.01
C GLU A 375 -5.82 17.30 -14.43
N GLU A 376 -4.73 17.29 -15.20
CA GLU A 376 -4.07 16.05 -15.64
C GLU A 376 -3.50 15.25 -14.46
N ASN A 377 -2.97 15.93 -13.45
CA ASN A 377 -2.44 15.29 -12.24
C ASN A 377 -3.58 14.68 -11.40
N THR A 378 -4.72 15.36 -11.30
CA THR A 378 -5.89 14.82 -10.59
C THR A 378 -6.52 13.63 -11.34
N ASP A 379 -6.59 13.70 -12.67
CA ASP A 379 -7.20 12.66 -13.52
C ASP A 379 -6.40 11.35 -13.50
N ALA A 380 -5.09 11.43 -13.27
CA ALA A 380 -4.23 10.25 -13.17
C ALA A 380 -4.64 9.31 -12.02
N ILE A 381 -5.12 9.84 -10.89
CA ILE A 381 -5.66 9.02 -9.79
C ILE A 381 -6.91 8.27 -10.24
N LEU A 382 -7.80 8.93 -10.99
CA LEU A 382 -9.06 8.36 -11.48
C LEU A 382 -8.83 7.20 -12.47
N CYS A 383 -7.72 7.22 -13.20
CA CYS A 383 -7.34 6.13 -14.11
C CYS A 383 -6.98 4.81 -13.38
N CYS A 384 -6.63 4.87 -12.08
CA CYS A 384 -6.23 3.70 -11.31
C CYS A 384 -7.33 2.63 -11.27
N HIS A 385 -8.61 3.04 -11.22
CA HIS A 385 -9.76 2.13 -11.20
C HIS A 385 -9.74 1.15 -12.39
N GLU A 386 -9.63 1.70 -13.59
CA GLU A 386 -9.67 0.93 -14.83
C GLU A 386 -8.38 0.10 -15.03
N LEU A 387 -7.24 0.62 -14.57
CA LEU A 387 -5.98 -0.12 -14.58
C LEU A 387 -6.06 -1.38 -13.70
N VAL A 388 -6.61 -1.27 -12.49
CA VAL A 388 -6.84 -2.40 -11.58
C VAL A 388 -7.81 -3.41 -12.20
N ARG A 389 -8.90 -2.93 -12.80
CA ARG A 389 -9.88 -3.78 -13.50
C ARG A 389 -9.25 -4.55 -14.66
N LYS A 390 -8.34 -3.91 -15.40
CA LYS A 390 -7.62 -4.50 -16.54
C LYS A 390 -6.59 -5.54 -16.09
N LEU A 391 -5.77 -5.23 -15.10
CA LEU A 391 -4.62 -6.06 -14.68
C LEU A 391 -4.96 -7.11 -13.62
N ARG A 392 -5.98 -6.89 -12.79
CA ARG A 392 -6.46 -7.80 -11.71
C ARG A 392 -5.30 -8.41 -10.87
N PRO A 393 -4.40 -7.57 -10.31
CA PRO A 393 -3.24 -8.02 -9.55
C PRO A 393 -3.62 -8.75 -8.25
N ARG A 394 -2.71 -9.54 -7.66
CA ARG A 394 -2.96 -10.14 -6.34
C ARG A 394 -2.85 -9.09 -5.25
N LEU A 395 -1.74 -8.33 -5.28
CA LEU A 395 -1.50 -7.20 -4.40
C LEU A 395 -1.32 -5.91 -5.20
N ILE A 396 -1.70 -4.81 -4.60
CA ILE A 396 -1.43 -3.47 -5.10
C ILE A 396 -0.60 -2.75 -4.05
N THR A 397 0.40 -2.01 -4.51
CA THR A 397 1.08 -1.00 -3.71
C THR A 397 0.88 0.34 -4.40
N LEU A 398 0.55 1.36 -3.63
CA LEU A 398 0.46 2.72 -4.14
C LEU A 398 1.25 3.65 -3.24
N GLU A 399 2.02 4.54 -3.86
CA GLU A 399 2.72 5.62 -3.16
C GLU A 399 2.20 6.96 -3.64
N GLU A 400 1.95 7.85 -2.68
CA GLU A 400 1.49 9.21 -2.92
C GLU A 400 2.06 10.16 -1.86
N THR A 401 1.90 11.47 -2.11
CA THR A 401 2.21 12.47 -1.08
C THR A 401 1.22 12.38 0.08
N PHE A 402 1.68 12.66 1.30
CA PHE A 402 0.83 12.66 2.49
C PHE A 402 -0.23 13.77 2.46
N GLY A 403 -0.04 14.81 1.65
CA GLY A 403 -1.03 15.88 1.46
C GLY A 403 -2.34 15.38 0.85
N LEU A 404 -2.38 14.21 0.19
CA LEU A 404 -3.63 13.59 -0.28
C LEU A 404 -4.63 13.32 0.88
N LYS A 405 -4.16 13.23 2.13
CA LYS A 405 -5.01 13.07 3.32
C LYS A 405 -5.53 14.40 3.90
N PHE A 406 -5.12 15.55 3.38
CA PHE A 406 -5.62 16.85 3.84
C PHE A 406 -7.09 17.05 3.46
N GLU A 407 -7.81 17.83 4.25
CA GLU A 407 -9.26 18.05 4.11
C GLU A 407 -9.67 18.41 2.68
N GLN A 408 -8.97 19.37 2.06
CA GLN A 408 -9.21 19.82 0.69
C GLN A 408 -9.05 18.73 -0.40
N HIS A 409 -8.41 17.61 -0.09
CA HIS A 409 -8.15 16.51 -1.03
C HIS A 409 -8.85 15.20 -0.61
N GLN A 410 -9.62 15.20 0.47
CA GLN A 410 -10.23 13.99 1.04
C GLN A 410 -11.12 13.24 0.03
N ASP A 411 -11.82 13.95 -0.86
CA ASP A 411 -12.68 13.30 -1.84
C ASP A 411 -11.90 12.45 -2.85
N TYR A 412 -10.70 12.88 -3.26
CA TYR A 412 -9.81 12.08 -4.11
C TYR A 412 -9.31 10.83 -3.38
N PHE A 413 -8.91 10.99 -2.11
CA PHE A 413 -8.51 9.87 -1.27
C PHE A 413 -9.66 8.87 -1.08
N HIS A 414 -10.86 9.35 -0.76
CA HIS A 414 -12.04 8.51 -0.59
C HIS A 414 -12.43 7.80 -1.87
N SER A 415 -12.34 8.48 -3.02
CA SER A 415 -12.59 7.88 -4.33
C SER A 415 -11.59 6.77 -4.62
N LEU A 416 -10.29 7.00 -4.39
CA LEU A 416 -9.25 6.00 -4.61
C LEU A 416 -9.48 4.73 -3.76
N VAL A 417 -9.79 4.91 -2.46
CA VAL A 417 -10.13 3.77 -1.58
C VAL A 417 -11.42 3.10 -2.06
N GLY A 418 -12.44 3.88 -2.41
CA GLY A 418 -13.71 3.42 -2.95
C GLY A 418 -13.58 2.59 -4.23
N ASP A 419 -12.68 2.98 -5.13
CA ASP A 419 -12.39 2.27 -6.38
C ASP A 419 -11.73 0.91 -6.12
N LEU A 420 -10.80 0.84 -5.18
CA LEU A 420 -10.17 -0.42 -4.78
C LEU A 420 -11.19 -1.36 -4.12
N THR A 421 -11.99 -0.84 -3.16
CA THR A 421 -13.00 -1.65 -2.46
C THR A 421 -14.18 -2.02 -3.36
N HIS A 422 -14.46 -1.24 -4.41
CA HIS A 422 -15.43 -1.59 -5.46
C HIS A 422 -15.07 -2.92 -6.14
N HIS A 423 -13.79 -3.12 -6.46
CA HIS A 423 -13.26 -4.38 -7.00
C HIS A 423 -13.08 -5.47 -5.94
N GLY A 424 -13.44 -5.18 -4.70
CA GLY A 424 -13.39 -6.12 -3.57
C GLY A 424 -12.00 -6.29 -2.98
N TYR A 425 -11.10 -5.32 -3.18
CA TYR A 425 -9.81 -5.30 -2.49
C TYR A 425 -10.00 -4.90 -1.02
N SER A 426 -9.29 -5.59 -0.13
CA SER A 426 -8.99 -5.07 1.21
C SER A 426 -7.88 -4.04 1.07
N VAL A 427 -7.95 -2.92 1.78
CA VAL A 427 -7.05 -1.76 1.61
C VAL A 427 -6.53 -1.30 2.98
N ARG A 428 -5.22 -1.03 3.09
CA ARG A 428 -4.54 -0.53 4.28
C ARG A 428 -3.64 0.64 3.90
N TRP A 429 -3.61 1.68 4.71
CA TRP A 429 -2.78 2.84 4.45
C TRP A 429 -2.14 3.42 5.71
N ARG A 430 -1.00 4.06 5.51
CA ARG A 430 -0.24 4.75 6.55
C ARG A 430 0.62 5.85 5.95
N ILE A 431 0.82 6.93 6.71
CA ILE A 431 1.86 7.92 6.40
C ILE A 431 3.17 7.41 7.00
N VAL A 432 4.13 7.07 6.13
CA VAL A 432 5.40 6.47 6.52
C VAL A 432 6.51 7.50 6.48
N GLU A 433 7.23 7.61 7.59
CA GLU A 433 8.53 8.29 7.66
C GLU A 433 9.59 7.37 7.03
N LEU A 434 10.05 7.68 5.81
CA LEU A 434 10.87 6.76 5.03
C LEU A 434 12.24 6.47 5.66
N CYS A 435 12.70 7.32 6.57
CA CYS A 435 13.90 7.08 7.37
C CYS A 435 13.81 5.82 8.23
N THR A 436 12.62 5.48 8.74
CA THR A 436 12.38 4.23 9.49
C THR A 436 12.61 2.99 8.62
N TRP A 437 12.57 3.17 7.30
CA TRP A 437 12.87 2.15 6.28
C TRP A 437 14.21 2.41 5.57
N GLY A 438 15.12 3.13 6.23
CA GLY A 438 16.51 3.31 5.78
C GLY A 438 16.73 4.44 4.78
N SER A 439 15.78 5.37 4.58
CA SER A 439 16.07 6.61 3.86
C SER A 439 17.02 7.51 4.66
N ALA A 440 17.90 8.23 3.98
CA ALA A 440 18.72 9.29 4.59
C ALA A 440 17.96 10.63 4.73
N GLN A 441 16.69 10.65 4.30
CA GLN A 441 15.85 11.83 4.28
C GLN A 441 14.77 11.80 5.35
N THR A 442 14.35 12.97 5.81
CA THR A 442 13.13 13.17 6.62
C THR A 442 11.83 13.10 5.80
N ARG A 443 11.86 12.42 4.65
CA ARG A 443 10.74 12.35 3.69
C ARG A 443 9.60 11.48 4.22
N LYS A 444 8.37 12.00 4.12
CA LYS A 444 7.12 11.29 4.43
C LYS A 444 6.34 10.97 3.16
N ARG A 445 5.69 9.81 3.13
CA ARG A 445 4.81 9.38 2.03
C ARG A 445 3.58 8.64 2.53
N LEU A 446 2.45 8.86 1.87
CA LEU A 446 1.28 8.00 2.01
C LEU A 446 1.57 6.72 1.23
N VAL A 447 1.58 5.59 1.94
CA VAL A 447 1.72 4.27 1.33
C VAL A 447 0.40 3.54 1.52
N ILE A 448 -0.13 2.98 0.44
CA ILE A 448 -1.33 2.16 0.42
C ILE A 448 -0.97 0.75 -0.03
N LEU A 449 -1.42 -0.25 0.71
CA LEU A 449 -1.37 -1.66 0.35
C LEU A 449 -2.80 -2.14 0.10
N ALA A 450 -3.01 -2.91 -0.95
CA ALA A 450 -4.29 -3.57 -1.17
C ALA A 450 -4.12 -5.03 -1.56
N ALA A 451 -5.05 -5.88 -1.13
CA ALA A 451 -5.08 -7.30 -1.45
C ALA A 451 -6.41 -7.66 -2.10
N GLY A 452 -6.34 -8.35 -3.25
CA GLY A 452 -7.52 -8.69 -4.03
C GLY A 452 -8.43 -9.69 -3.31
N PRO A 453 -9.67 -9.90 -3.81
CA PRO A 453 -10.56 -10.94 -3.31
C PRO A 453 -9.85 -12.30 -3.21
N GLY A 454 -9.91 -12.95 -2.03
CA GLY A 454 -9.24 -14.23 -1.83
C GLY A 454 -7.77 -14.18 -1.36
N GLU A 455 -7.19 -12.99 -1.26
CA GLU A 455 -5.83 -12.75 -0.73
C GLU A 455 -5.92 -12.06 0.64
N ARG A 456 -4.98 -12.34 1.55
CA ARG A 456 -4.91 -11.60 2.82
C ARG A 456 -4.13 -10.30 2.66
N LEU A 457 -4.62 -9.24 3.29
CA LEU A 457 -3.99 -7.93 3.33
C LEU A 457 -2.67 -7.99 4.11
N PRO A 458 -1.51 -7.71 3.49
CA PRO A 458 -0.25 -7.62 4.22
C PRO A 458 -0.25 -6.47 5.23
N PRO A 459 0.34 -6.67 6.43
CA PRO A 459 0.68 -5.55 7.29
C PRO A 459 1.81 -4.71 6.69
N PHE A 460 2.07 -3.53 7.24
CA PHE A 460 3.30 -2.81 6.91
C PHE A 460 4.53 -3.51 7.50
N PRO A 461 5.70 -3.41 6.84
CA PRO A 461 6.94 -3.86 7.45
C PRO A 461 7.23 -3.07 8.73
N PRO A 462 7.79 -3.74 9.77
CA PRO A 462 8.26 -3.05 10.95
C PRO A 462 9.36 -2.04 10.60
N ALA A 463 9.54 -1.05 11.47
CA ALA A 463 10.68 -0.14 11.36
C ALA A 463 11.98 -0.95 11.37
N THR A 464 12.91 -0.56 10.50
CA THR A 464 14.25 -1.16 10.41
C THR A 464 15.31 -0.25 11.00
N HIS A 465 14.99 1.05 11.08
CA HIS A 465 15.85 2.07 11.64
C HIS A 465 15.09 2.93 12.64
N SER A 466 15.80 3.49 13.61
CA SER A 466 15.29 4.39 14.64
C SER A 466 16.25 5.55 14.92
N LYS A 467 15.76 6.57 15.62
CA LYS A 467 16.60 7.62 16.21
C LYS A 467 17.26 7.15 17.50
N ASN A 468 16.56 6.32 18.28
CA ASN A 468 17.02 5.87 19.59
C ASN A 468 17.90 4.63 19.42
N LEU A 469 19.15 4.72 19.89
CA LEU A 469 20.11 3.61 19.84
C LEU A 469 19.74 2.44 20.76
N GLU A 470 18.81 2.66 21.69
CA GLU A 470 18.30 1.64 22.61
C GLU A 470 17.24 0.74 21.95
N ASP A 471 16.60 1.21 20.88
CA ASP A 471 15.78 0.35 20.05
C ASP A 471 16.74 -0.67 19.40
N SER A 472 16.40 -1.97 19.38
CA SER A 472 17.19 -3.01 18.70
C SER A 472 17.13 -2.89 17.16
N LEU A 473 17.17 -1.66 16.64
CA LEU A 473 17.05 -1.24 15.25
C LEU A 473 18.32 -0.50 14.81
N LEU A 474 18.51 -0.34 13.51
CA LEU A 474 19.66 0.38 12.98
C LEU A 474 19.53 1.90 13.23
N PRO A 475 20.62 2.64 13.48
CA PRO A 475 20.54 4.10 13.51
C PRO A 475 20.13 4.62 12.13
N TYR A 476 19.36 5.72 12.08
CA TYR A 476 19.00 6.38 10.83
C TYR A 476 20.21 6.61 9.92
N ASN A 477 19.99 6.44 8.60
CA ASN A 477 21.03 6.73 7.63
C ASN A 477 21.25 8.24 7.54
N THR A 478 22.53 8.63 7.50
CA THR A 478 22.95 10.03 7.52
C THR A 478 23.49 10.47 6.16
N ILE A 479 23.68 11.78 5.96
CA ILE A 479 24.27 12.35 4.74
C ILE A 479 25.62 11.68 4.46
N GLY A 480 26.50 11.63 5.46
CA GLY A 480 27.82 11.01 5.35
C GLY A 480 27.73 9.55 4.88
N LYS A 481 26.86 8.76 5.50
CA LYS A 481 26.67 7.34 5.12
C LYS A 481 26.14 7.19 3.69
N ALA A 482 25.20 8.03 3.26
CA ALA A 482 24.65 8.00 1.91
C ALA A 482 25.69 8.36 0.84
N LEU A 483 26.59 9.30 1.13
CA LEU A 483 27.60 9.79 0.19
C LEU A 483 28.91 8.99 0.22
N SER A 484 29.15 8.21 1.29
CA SER A 484 30.40 7.45 1.52
C SER A 484 30.87 6.55 0.37
N ARG A 485 29.98 6.16 -0.53
CA ARG A 485 30.26 5.23 -1.63
C ARG A 485 30.63 5.91 -2.94
N ILE A 486 30.52 7.23 -3.02
CA ILE A 486 30.80 8.00 -4.24
C ILE A 486 32.31 8.13 -4.40
N ARG A 487 32.79 7.86 -5.61
CA ARG A 487 34.17 8.05 -6.04
C ARG A 487 34.28 9.30 -6.91
N PRO A 488 35.47 9.94 -6.97
CA PRO A 488 35.66 11.15 -7.77
C PRO A 488 35.35 10.99 -9.27
N ASP A 489 35.46 9.76 -9.80
CA ASP A 489 35.25 9.41 -11.20
C ASP A 489 33.85 8.85 -11.51
N ASP A 490 32.96 8.77 -10.52
CA ASP A 490 31.60 8.29 -10.73
C ASP A 490 30.81 9.22 -11.67
N ASP A 491 29.93 8.61 -12.46
CA ASP A 491 29.09 9.34 -13.40
C ASP A 491 28.20 10.36 -12.67
N LEU A 492 28.05 11.54 -13.26
CA LEU A 492 27.27 12.66 -12.71
C LEU A 492 27.81 13.25 -11.38
N HIS A 493 29.04 12.89 -10.99
CA HIS A 493 29.76 13.49 -9.86
C HIS A 493 30.84 14.48 -10.33
N ASP A 494 30.40 15.57 -10.96
CA ASP A 494 31.31 16.62 -11.45
C ASP A 494 31.31 17.83 -10.50
N LEU A 495 32.38 17.97 -9.72
CA LEU A 495 32.57 19.07 -8.78
C LEU A 495 32.89 20.40 -9.47
N ALA A 496 33.37 20.42 -10.71
CA ALA A 496 33.61 21.66 -11.44
C ALA A 496 32.31 22.29 -11.96
N ALA A 497 31.26 21.49 -12.09
CA ALA A 497 29.97 21.90 -12.64
C ALA A 497 28.91 22.27 -11.59
N VAL A 498 29.26 22.26 -10.30
CA VAL A 498 28.38 22.66 -9.20
C VAL A 498 28.32 24.18 -9.03
N SER A 499 27.23 24.68 -8.48
CA SER A 499 27.12 26.09 -8.11
C SER A 499 27.78 26.33 -6.76
N HIS A 500 28.61 27.37 -6.66
CA HIS A 500 29.21 27.81 -5.40
C HIS A 500 28.43 28.97 -4.78
N PHE A 501 28.40 29.04 -3.45
CA PHE A 501 27.73 30.10 -2.71
C PHE A 501 28.74 31.14 -2.22
N THR A 502 28.43 32.41 -2.42
CA THR A 502 29.23 33.53 -1.93
C THR A 502 28.29 34.60 -1.38
N PRO A 503 28.24 34.85 -0.05
CA PRO A 503 29.02 34.17 0.99
C PRO A 503 28.63 32.68 1.17
N PRO A 504 29.49 31.85 1.79
CA PRO A 504 29.13 30.49 2.15
C PRO A 504 27.90 30.42 3.06
N ARG A 505 27.11 29.36 2.90
CA ARG A 505 25.95 29.06 3.75
C ARG A 505 26.39 28.44 5.09
N PRO A 506 25.53 28.42 6.12
CA PRO A 506 25.85 27.77 7.40
C PRO A 506 26.23 26.31 7.21
N ARG A 507 27.30 25.86 7.88
CA ARG A 507 27.73 24.45 7.82
C ARG A 507 26.67 23.54 8.43
N LEU A 508 26.48 22.38 7.82
CA LEU A 508 25.57 21.33 8.27
C LEU A 508 26.37 20.12 8.78
N GLU A 509 25.78 19.36 9.68
CA GLU A 509 26.40 18.16 10.24
C GLU A 509 26.22 16.96 9.28
N PHE A 510 27.33 16.31 8.89
CA PHE A 510 27.30 15.15 8.00
C PHE A 510 26.56 13.94 8.60
N ASP A 511 26.55 13.82 9.93
CA ASP A 511 25.89 12.73 10.64
C ASP A 511 24.42 13.04 10.98
N THR A 512 23.76 13.82 10.13
CA THR A 512 22.33 14.11 10.23
C THR A 512 21.58 13.62 9.01
N GLN A 513 20.25 13.59 9.12
CA GLN A 513 19.37 13.33 7.99
C GLN A 513 19.18 14.60 7.17
N ILE A 514 19.02 14.43 5.87
CA ILE A 514 18.76 15.56 4.97
C ILE A 514 17.26 15.82 4.83
N GLY A 515 16.91 17.05 4.47
CA GLY A 515 15.55 17.38 4.03
C GLY A 515 15.13 16.59 2.78
N THR A 516 13.86 16.68 2.41
CA THR A 516 13.34 15.96 1.25
C THR A 516 14.01 16.45 -0.05
N ILE A 517 14.58 15.53 -0.82
CA ILE A 517 15.13 15.85 -2.14
C ILE A 517 13.98 16.19 -3.10
N LEU A 518 14.04 17.39 -3.67
CA LEU A 518 13.03 17.95 -4.57
C LEU A 518 13.47 17.87 -6.04
N THR A 519 12.52 18.09 -6.94
CA THR A 519 12.73 18.19 -8.39
C THR A 519 13.36 19.51 -8.83
N SER A 520 13.12 20.57 -8.05
CA SER A 520 13.65 21.92 -8.27
C SER A 520 14.82 22.19 -7.32
N PRO A 521 15.64 23.23 -7.58
CA PRO A 521 16.64 23.68 -6.64
C PRO A 521 15.95 24.06 -5.32
N GLY A 522 16.12 23.22 -4.30
CA GLY A 522 15.64 23.51 -2.94
C GLY A 522 16.72 24.17 -2.11
N ASN A 523 16.40 24.50 -0.85
CA ASN A 523 17.36 25.07 0.10
C ASN A 523 18.36 24.02 0.67
N ILE A 524 18.69 22.99 -0.12
CA ILE A 524 19.51 21.85 0.27
C ILE A 524 20.87 21.98 -0.42
N TYR A 525 21.94 22.03 0.36
CA TYR A 525 23.31 22.25 -0.11
C TYR A 525 24.30 21.34 0.60
N TYR A 526 25.50 21.21 0.02
CA TYR A 526 26.53 20.33 0.55
C TYR A 526 26.94 20.79 1.95
N PRO A 527 27.23 19.88 2.92
CA PRO A 527 27.30 20.26 4.33
C PRO A 527 28.42 21.26 4.69
N ASP A 528 29.42 21.45 3.81
CA ASP A 528 30.46 22.47 3.99
C ASP A 528 29.97 23.92 3.79
N GLY A 529 28.76 24.11 3.26
CA GLY A 529 28.16 25.42 2.99
C GLY A 529 28.63 26.11 1.70
N ASN A 530 29.60 25.54 0.99
CA ASN A 530 30.29 26.22 -0.12
C ASN A 530 29.67 25.94 -1.49
N ARG A 531 28.93 24.84 -1.64
CA ARG A 531 28.42 24.39 -2.95
C ARG A 531 27.10 23.65 -2.89
N SER A 532 26.44 23.54 -4.04
CA SER A 532 25.34 22.59 -4.24
C SER A 532 25.84 21.14 -4.36
N TYR A 533 24.91 20.20 -4.20
CA TYR A 533 25.17 18.78 -4.46
C TYR A 533 25.27 18.51 -5.97
N THR A 534 26.15 17.58 -6.34
CA THR A 534 26.17 16.95 -7.66
C THR A 534 24.90 16.10 -7.86
N LEU A 535 24.60 15.75 -9.12
CA LEU A 535 23.45 14.90 -9.42
C LEU A 535 23.64 13.48 -8.86
N ARG A 536 24.86 12.96 -8.85
CA ARG A 536 25.19 11.67 -8.23
C ARG A 536 24.97 11.67 -6.72
N GLU A 537 25.39 12.72 -6.01
CA GLU A 537 25.11 12.89 -4.59
C GLU A 537 23.61 12.94 -4.31
N HIS A 538 22.85 13.68 -5.13
CA HIS A 538 21.38 13.67 -5.04
C HIS A 538 20.78 12.27 -5.24
N ALA A 539 21.26 11.50 -6.21
CA ALA A 539 20.79 10.13 -6.44
C ALA A 539 21.07 9.22 -5.24
N CYS A 540 22.26 9.30 -4.64
CA CYS A 540 22.62 8.52 -3.46
C CYS A 540 21.80 8.91 -2.22
N LEU A 541 21.55 10.21 -2.00
CA LEU A 541 20.66 10.70 -0.95
C LEU A 541 19.21 10.28 -1.17
N GLN A 542 18.79 10.12 -2.43
CA GLN A 542 17.51 9.51 -2.81
C GLN A 542 17.49 7.99 -2.66
N GLY A 543 18.61 7.35 -2.30
CA GLY A 543 18.69 5.91 -2.07
C GLY A 543 18.90 5.08 -3.34
N PHE A 544 19.26 5.70 -4.47
CA PHE A 544 19.68 4.96 -5.66
C PHE A 544 21.06 4.33 -5.46
N PRO A 545 21.28 3.10 -5.96
CA PRO A 545 22.61 2.53 -5.99
C PRO A 545 23.51 3.29 -6.98
N ILE A 546 24.83 3.28 -6.75
CA ILE A 546 25.82 3.94 -7.61
C ILE A 546 25.70 3.48 -9.07
N SER A 547 25.40 2.20 -9.28
CA SER A 547 25.23 1.58 -10.60
C SER A 547 23.96 2.00 -11.35
N HIS A 548 23.07 2.79 -10.74
CA HIS A 548 21.90 3.31 -11.43
C HIS A 548 22.30 4.44 -12.37
N GLN A 549 22.05 4.24 -13.66
CA GLN A 549 22.41 5.19 -14.70
C GLN A 549 21.26 6.15 -14.97
N PHE A 550 21.55 7.43 -15.25
CA PHE A 550 20.54 8.41 -15.65
C PHE A 550 20.89 9.01 -17.01
N ARG A 551 19.88 9.32 -17.81
CA ARG A 551 20.01 9.96 -19.14
C ARG A 551 19.11 11.20 -19.21
N GLY A 552 19.56 12.18 -20.00
CA GLY A 552 18.88 13.45 -20.22
C GLY A 552 19.70 14.66 -19.79
N THR A 553 19.05 15.83 -19.79
CA THR A 553 19.66 17.08 -19.32
C THR A 553 19.82 17.09 -17.80
N LYS A 554 20.68 17.96 -17.25
CA LYS A 554 20.86 18.10 -15.79
C LYS A 554 19.52 18.32 -15.06
N THR A 555 18.67 19.19 -15.60
CA THR A 555 17.34 19.48 -15.06
C THR A 555 16.41 18.26 -15.13
N SER A 556 16.41 17.53 -16.24
CA SER A 556 15.61 16.30 -16.37
C SER A 556 16.06 15.23 -15.37
N ILE A 557 17.36 14.99 -15.24
CA ILE A 557 17.92 14.01 -14.31
C ILE A 557 17.59 14.40 -12.86
N LYS A 558 17.69 15.69 -12.51
CA LYS A 558 17.29 16.19 -11.19
C LYS A 558 15.82 15.91 -10.89
N ARG A 559 14.93 16.15 -11.85
CA ARG A 559 13.49 15.86 -11.74
C ARG A 559 13.23 14.36 -11.59
N GLN A 560 13.92 13.54 -12.38
CA GLN A 560 13.89 12.07 -12.29
C GLN A 560 14.24 11.60 -10.86
N ILE A 561 15.32 12.12 -10.28
CA ILE A 561 15.74 11.78 -8.91
C ILE A 561 14.69 12.25 -7.89
N GLY A 562 14.25 13.52 -7.93
CA GLY A 562 13.33 14.08 -6.93
C GLY A 562 11.94 13.41 -6.89
N ASN A 563 11.45 12.98 -8.05
CA ASN A 563 10.16 12.28 -8.16
C ASN A 563 10.19 10.84 -7.66
N ALA A 564 11.35 10.19 -7.65
CA ALA A 564 11.43 8.76 -7.35
C ALA A 564 10.98 8.43 -5.92
N PHE A 565 10.28 7.31 -5.74
CA PHE A 565 10.16 6.67 -4.44
C PHE A 565 11.49 5.94 -4.11
N PRO A 566 12.19 6.26 -2.99
CA PRO A 566 13.54 5.80 -2.73
C PRO A 566 13.73 4.27 -2.85
N PRO A 567 14.63 3.77 -3.74
CA PRO A 567 14.81 2.34 -3.99
C PRO A 567 15.19 1.51 -2.76
N ASN A 568 16.01 2.06 -1.88
CA ASN A 568 16.40 1.42 -0.61
C ASN A 568 15.18 1.18 0.29
N THR A 569 14.29 2.15 0.38
CA THR A 569 13.05 2.07 1.14
C THR A 569 12.05 1.12 0.49
N VAL A 570 11.89 1.21 -0.84
CA VAL A 570 11.08 0.25 -1.62
C VAL A 570 11.59 -1.18 -1.41
N LYS A 571 12.90 -1.41 -1.38
CA LYS A 571 13.47 -2.74 -1.14
C LYS A 571 13.00 -3.33 0.19
N VAL A 572 12.91 -2.53 1.26
CA VAL A 572 12.40 -2.97 2.56
C VAL A 572 10.94 -3.42 2.43
N LEU A 573 10.09 -2.57 1.83
CA LEU A 573 8.68 -2.88 1.59
C LEU A 573 8.51 -4.15 0.76
N TYR A 574 9.16 -4.24 -0.40
CA TYR A 574 8.99 -5.36 -1.30
C TYR A 574 9.59 -6.65 -0.74
N LYS A 575 10.67 -6.60 0.05
CA LYS A 575 11.19 -7.80 0.71
C LYS A 575 10.21 -8.34 1.75
N HIS A 576 9.49 -7.46 2.43
CA HIS A 576 8.38 -7.86 3.30
C HIS A 576 7.23 -8.49 2.51
N LEU A 577 6.82 -7.87 1.39
CA LEU A 577 5.76 -8.41 0.54
C LEU A 577 6.12 -9.75 -0.10
N GLU A 578 7.38 -9.98 -0.47
CA GLU A 578 7.84 -11.29 -0.96
C GLU A 578 7.65 -12.36 0.12
N LYS A 579 8.12 -12.11 1.35
CA LYS A 579 7.95 -13.04 2.48
C LYS A 579 6.47 -13.30 2.78
N TRP A 580 5.64 -12.25 2.72
CA TRP A 580 4.19 -12.36 2.88
C TRP A 580 3.57 -13.27 1.82
N LEU A 581 3.91 -13.05 0.55
CA LEU A 581 3.39 -13.83 -0.57
C LEU A 581 3.85 -15.29 -0.51
N LEU A 582 5.11 -15.56 -0.15
CA LEU A 582 5.61 -16.91 0.08
C LEU A 582 4.80 -17.64 1.15
N LYS A 583 4.56 -16.97 2.30
CA LYS A 583 3.71 -17.49 3.37
C LYS A 583 2.27 -17.75 2.90
N GLN A 584 1.66 -16.80 2.18
CA GLN A 584 0.31 -16.92 1.58
C GLN A 584 0.21 -18.06 0.55
N ASP A 585 1.32 -18.38 -0.12
CA ASP A 585 1.38 -19.44 -1.12
C ASP A 585 1.69 -20.81 -0.49
N GLY A 586 2.12 -20.85 0.77
CA GLY A 586 2.58 -22.07 1.44
C GLY A 586 3.88 -22.59 0.83
N VAL A 587 4.74 -21.68 0.36
CA VAL A 587 5.97 -21.99 -0.37
C VAL A 587 7.17 -21.43 0.40
N ALA A 588 8.18 -22.26 0.63
CA ALA A 588 9.46 -21.82 1.16
C ALA A 588 10.33 -21.22 0.03
N ASP A 589 11.23 -20.29 0.37
CA ASP A 589 12.18 -19.78 -0.62
C ASP A 589 13.11 -20.91 -1.11
N TYR A 590 13.69 -20.77 -2.30
CA TYR A 590 14.54 -21.82 -2.86
C TYR A 590 15.74 -22.08 -1.93
N SER A 591 15.79 -23.28 -1.35
CA SER A 591 17.01 -23.86 -0.81
C SER A 591 17.56 -24.83 -1.84
N PRO A 592 18.85 -24.73 -2.24
CA PRO A 592 19.46 -25.85 -2.95
C PRO A 592 19.30 -27.09 -2.08
N PRO A 593 19.06 -28.28 -2.66
CA PRO A 593 19.17 -29.51 -1.90
C PRO A 593 20.55 -29.48 -1.23
N SER A 594 20.59 -29.65 0.09
CA SER A 594 21.86 -29.95 0.74
C SER A 594 22.42 -31.14 -0.03
N THR A 595 23.63 -31.00 -0.56
CA THR A 595 24.37 -32.16 -1.06
C THR A 595 24.51 -33.07 0.15
N GLN A 596 23.59 -34.03 0.31
CA GLN A 596 23.81 -35.15 1.20
C GLN A 596 24.98 -35.87 0.58
N LEU A 597 26.17 -35.61 1.12
CA LEU A 597 27.34 -36.40 0.84
C LEU A 597 27.01 -37.80 1.38
N PHE A 598 26.53 -38.69 0.52
CA PHE A 598 26.50 -40.10 0.82
C PHE A 598 27.94 -40.57 0.74
N THR A 599 28.64 -40.64 1.87
CA THR A 599 29.81 -41.50 1.96
C THR A 599 29.28 -42.93 1.84
N ILE A 600 29.48 -43.54 0.68
CA ILE A 600 29.34 -44.99 0.52
C ILE A 600 30.63 -45.57 1.11
N ASP A 601 30.68 -45.64 2.43
CA ASP A 601 31.69 -46.44 3.11
C ASP A 601 31.15 -47.86 3.23
N GLY A 602 31.87 -48.79 2.60
CA GLY A 602 31.59 -50.21 2.68
C GLY A 602 31.81 -50.74 4.10
N GLU A 603 30.79 -51.46 4.57
CA GLU A 603 30.74 -52.40 5.70
C GLU A 603 30.75 -51.86 7.15
N PRO A 604 30.00 -52.53 8.07
CA PRO A 604 29.48 -51.91 9.27
C PRO A 604 30.33 -52.23 10.51
N ALA A 605 30.71 -51.22 11.28
CA ALA A 605 31.06 -51.40 12.68
C ALA A 605 30.95 -50.11 13.49
N GLY A 606 30.12 -50.14 14.53
CA GLY A 606 30.33 -49.35 15.75
C GLY A 606 29.80 -47.91 15.73
N VAL A 607 28.68 -47.70 16.44
CA VAL A 607 28.21 -46.39 16.88
C VAL A 607 29.31 -45.70 17.70
N VAL A 608 29.82 -44.56 17.23
CA VAL A 608 30.53 -43.58 18.05
C VAL A 608 29.95 -42.21 17.75
N ASN A 609 29.24 -41.65 18.73
CA ASN A 609 28.86 -40.25 18.77
C ASN A 609 30.12 -39.42 19.02
N ASP A 610 30.50 -38.54 18.09
CA ASP A 610 31.32 -37.39 18.47
C ASP A 610 30.89 -36.12 17.73
N SER A 611 30.46 -35.16 18.52
CA SER A 611 29.96 -33.86 18.12
C SER A 611 31.12 -32.86 18.08
N SER A 612 31.90 -32.82 17.00
CA SER A 612 32.76 -31.65 16.70
C SER A 612 33.33 -31.69 15.27
N SER A 613 32.64 -31.10 14.31
CA SER A 613 33.25 -30.60 13.06
C SER A 613 32.29 -29.65 12.35
N SER A 614 32.47 -28.34 12.57
CA SER A 614 31.76 -27.30 11.84
C SER A 614 32.55 -26.91 10.59
N ALA A 615 32.10 -27.35 9.41
CA ALA A 615 32.60 -26.85 8.14
C ALA A 615 32.02 -25.46 7.87
N VAL A 616 32.88 -24.43 7.83
CA VAL A 616 32.50 -23.06 7.50
C VAL A 616 32.65 -22.87 5.98
N LEU A 617 31.52 -22.65 5.29
CA LEU A 617 31.51 -22.21 3.90
C LEU A 617 31.78 -20.69 3.86
N ILE A 618 33.02 -20.31 3.56
CA ILE A 618 33.35 -18.92 3.21
C ILE A 618 33.08 -18.77 1.70
N ARG A 619 32.12 -17.91 1.35
CA ARG A 619 31.87 -17.52 -0.04
C ARG A 619 32.69 -16.28 -0.35
N ASP A 620 33.81 -16.47 -1.05
CA ASP A 620 34.38 -15.42 -1.89
C ASP A 620 34.31 -15.84 -3.35
N SER A 621 34.20 -14.82 -4.19
CA SER A 621 33.96 -14.82 -5.64
C SER A 621 34.64 -15.93 -6.44
N ASP A 622 33.87 -16.53 -7.35
CA ASP A 622 34.22 -17.31 -8.54
C ASP A 622 35.50 -18.18 -8.45
N VAL A 623 35.26 -19.50 -8.38
CA VAL A 623 36.16 -20.65 -8.19
C VAL A 623 36.15 -21.18 -6.74
N ALA A 624 35.46 -22.31 -6.55
CA ALA A 624 35.46 -23.05 -5.28
C ALA A 624 36.71 -23.95 -5.20
N GLU A 625 37.76 -23.50 -4.52
CA GLU A 625 38.80 -24.39 -3.99
C GLU A 625 38.40 -24.84 -2.58
N ALA A 626 38.20 -26.14 -2.38
CA ALA A 626 38.10 -26.72 -1.05
C ALA A 626 39.52 -27.10 -0.57
N ARG A 627 40.07 -26.36 0.41
CA ARG A 627 41.27 -26.79 1.13
C ARG A 627 40.87 -27.48 2.42
N LEU A 628 41.07 -28.80 2.47
CA LEU A 628 41.00 -29.59 3.70
C LEU A 628 42.26 -29.30 4.53
N SER A 629 42.10 -28.64 5.68
CA SER A 629 43.16 -28.53 6.68
C SER A 629 43.00 -29.67 7.70
N SER A 630 43.61 -30.82 7.43
CA SER A 630 43.89 -31.82 8.46
C SER A 630 45.37 -32.15 8.43
N LEU A 631 46.05 -31.86 9.55
CA LEU A 631 47.38 -32.39 9.84
C LEU A 631 47.30 -33.94 9.81
N SER A 632 48.26 -34.54 9.11
CA SER A 632 48.51 -35.99 9.00
C SER A 632 47.45 -36.84 8.28
N SER A 633 47.59 -37.01 6.97
CA SER A 633 47.68 -38.32 6.29
C SER A 633 47.65 -38.13 4.77
N THR A 634 48.63 -38.73 4.11
CA THR A 634 48.77 -38.84 2.65
C THR A 634 47.88 -39.96 2.13
N ILE A 635 46.79 -39.65 1.43
CA ILE A 635 46.19 -40.57 0.45
C ILE A 635 45.72 -39.75 -0.75
N ASP A 636 46.21 -40.15 -1.91
CA ASP A 636 46.07 -39.54 -3.22
C ASP A 636 44.93 -40.22 -3.96
N HIS A 637 43.78 -39.55 -4.15
CA HIS A 637 42.74 -39.99 -5.08
C HIS A 637 42.11 -38.79 -5.78
N SER A 638 42.41 -38.67 -7.07
CA SER A 638 41.80 -37.77 -8.04
C SER A 638 40.31 -38.06 -8.22
N CYS A 639 39.43 -37.19 -7.74
CA CYS A 639 38.01 -37.22 -8.09
C CYS A 639 37.76 -36.40 -9.36
N ILE A 640 37.41 -37.09 -10.45
CA ILE A 640 36.92 -36.50 -11.69
C ILE A 640 35.44 -36.12 -11.47
N LEU A 641 35.11 -34.84 -11.61
CA LEU A 641 33.71 -34.39 -11.70
C LEU A 641 33.24 -34.60 -13.15
N ILE A 642 32.30 -35.51 -13.35
CA ILE A 642 31.53 -35.61 -14.59
C ILE A 642 30.22 -34.87 -14.35
N ASP A 643 30.03 -33.76 -15.06
CA ASP A 643 28.77 -33.03 -15.15
C ASP A 643 27.82 -33.83 -16.05
N LEU A 644 26.67 -34.23 -15.49
CA LEU A 644 25.54 -34.77 -16.24
C LEU A 644 24.27 -33.96 -15.91
N THR A 645 24.34 -32.63 -16.06
CA THR A 645 23.15 -31.77 -16.21
C THR A 645 23.39 -30.57 -17.10
#